data_AF-A0AAQ5X0U7-F1
#
_entry.id   AF-A0AAQ5X0U7-F1
#
_cell.length_a   1.000
_cell.length_b   1.000
_cell.length_c   1.000
_cell.angle_alpha   90.00
_cell.angle_beta   90.00
_cell.angle_gamma   90.00
#
_symmetry.space_group_name_H-M   'P 1'
#
loop_
_entity.id
_entity.type
_entity.pdbx_description
1 polymer ?
#
loop_
_entity_poly.entity_id
_entity_poly.type
_entity_poly.pdbx_seq_one_letter_code
_entity_poly.pdbx_strand_id
1 'polypeptide(L)'
;MICSDICEIRNITKMCGTTTTPTSTLTPTEIPPSCPEWNVAQNETFFLCNCNMAKCIENNTIEIVPYECPPIKNITCTNGKKPVLVYDEYYCCQHYVCDCVCEGWGDPHYITFDGFYYSYQGNCTYVLMEEILPRHYLKIYIDNVFCDPTEDVSCPRSLIISYGSEVVTLINHNLPGAPELEALKKGKTLKLPYSQYGIKVVNTGINLVLEIPRLQVVITFGITGFSVTLPFQYFGSNTQGHCGTCTNNQADDCMLPGGQLVKSCAVMADYWPAKDINQPNCLVPPVLPTSVPEPPTLEPCNADSICDLLYNSPFVECHPFVSPDNFYRGCVFDSCHVPNPAVECTSLQTYAAACAQAGVCLHWKNHTTICASDCPSNKVYKPCDFTKLNGCFCPDGMKLFNKESGICVEKCGCLDPEGIPRGFNERFEYKCQDCICEETTKTVTCKPKVCPALPIANCIGEGFVLVNQTNPSDPCCSAYVCQCQINTCPVSNKNCPVGYKPVISVPEGKCCPQQTCDPKRVCVHKDVEYHPGSSVPANACQDCTCSNEVDPKSGLFKITCEFQQCKETCDMGYEYVGTISDECCGRCVQTHCILSVNGTKQLLAVKTWSPAENKCEHYTCVKSGETLATISSHIVCPPFQQSNCQPNTIQTAANGCCKVCVEKEKGCKLASMKTRVSHKGCQSEQEVDMPYCEGSCNTFTMYSQAAAAMQHTCSCCKETRSSNRTVDLFCLNGDTIPYTYMHVEDCGCGHTDCTRAAAPPARRKRSFTLL
;
A
#
# COMPACT_ATOMS: atom_id res chain seq x y z
N MET A 1 -2.30 46.04 59.52
CA MET A 1 -3.03 46.62 60.67
C MET A 1 -4.45 46.10 60.60
N ILE A 2 -4.94 45.54 61.70
CA ILE A 2 -6.34 45.11 61.85
C ILE A 2 -7.10 46.37 62.28
N CYS A 3 -8.04 46.85 61.47
CA CYS A 3 -8.93 47.92 61.88
C CYS A 3 -9.95 47.36 62.87
N SER A 4 -10.07 48.03 64.02
CA SER A 4 -11.08 47.78 65.05
C SER A 4 -11.94 49.04 65.13
N ASP A 5 -13.27 48.88 65.17
CA ASP A 5 -14.28 49.93 65.02
C ASP A 5 -14.48 50.84 66.25
N ILE A 6 -13.47 51.03 67.10
CA ILE A 6 -13.56 51.96 68.24
C ILE A 6 -12.22 52.69 68.43
N CYS A 7 -12.20 53.98 68.10
CA CYS A 7 -11.11 54.89 68.45
C CYS A 7 -11.30 55.41 69.89
N GLU A 8 -10.58 54.83 70.85
CA GLU A 8 -10.21 55.55 72.07
C GLU A 8 -8.81 56.17 71.90
N ILE A 9 -8.75 57.49 71.98
CA ILE A 9 -7.49 58.24 71.95
C ILE A 9 -6.82 58.12 73.32
N ARG A 10 -5.67 57.46 73.40
CA ARG A 10 -4.76 57.52 74.55
C ARG A 10 -3.48 58.27 74.17
N ASN A 11 -3.32 59.46 74.73
CA ASN A 11 -2.06 60.22 74.67
C ASN A 11 -1.01 59.57 75.60
N ILE A 12 0.07 59.06 75.01
CA ILE A 12 1.30 58.76 75.75
C ILE A 12 2.46 59.41 75.01
N THR A 13 2.90 60.57 75.51
CA THR A 13 4.16 61.20 75.15
C THR A 13 5.31 60.41 75.77
N LYS A 14 6.32 60.02 74.97
CA LYS A 14 7.59 59.49 75.47
C LYS A 14 8.74 60.28 74.83
N MET A 15 9.59 60.87 75.67
CA MET A 15 10.82 61.56 75.29
C MET A 15 11.98 60.58 75.07
N CYS A 16 12.81 60.88 74.07
CA CYS A 16 14.22 60.50 73.94
C CYS A 16 14.79 61.45 72.87
N GLY A 17 15.95 62.09 72.94
CA GLY A 17 17.10 62.10 73.84
C GLY A 17 18.18 62.83 73.02
N THR A 18 18.66 63.94 73.54
CA THR A 18 19.57 64.88 72.88
C THR A 18 21.00 64.33 72.76
N THR A 19 21.66 64.61 71.63
CA THR A 19 23.12 64.79 71.59
C THR A 19 23.49 65.91 70.62
N THR A 20 24.48 66.71 71.01
CA THR A 20 24.71 68.13 70.70
C THR A 20 25.97 68.38 69.85
N THR A 21 25.82 69.27 68.84
CA THR A 21 26.73 70.35 68.31
C THR A 21 28.15 70.04 67.79
N PRO A 22 28.84 70.93 66.99
CA PRO A 22 28.70 72.40 66.84
C PRO A 22 28.53 72.95 65.40
N THR A 23 27.62 73.91 65.20
CA THR A 23 27.80 75.39 65.19
C THR A 23 28.49 75.96 63.95
N SER A 24 27.69 76.61 63.10
CA SER A 24 28.10 77.72 62.24
C SER A 24 27.00 78.79 62.33
N THR A 25 27.41 79.96 62.80
CA THR A 25 26.61 81.17 63.04
C THR A 25 26.15 81.82 61.75
N LEU A 26 24.83 82.02 61.60
CA LEU A 26 24.27 83.09 60.78
C LEU A 26 23.09 83.75 61.53
N THR A 27 23.03 85.05 61.33
CA THR A 27 22.10 86.10 61.80
C THR A 27 20.61 85.74 61.92
N PRO A 28 19.85 86.37 62.83
CA PRO A 28 18.43 86.11 63.02
C PRO A 28 17.64 86.71 61.86
N THR A 29 17.20 85.83 60.95
CA THR A 29 16.13 86.16 60.00
C THR A 29 14.90 85.44 60.53
N GLU A 30 13.79 86.17 60.65
CA GLU A 30 12.51 85.69 61.18
C GLU A 30 12.19 84.30 60.63
N ILE A 31 11.93 83.34 61.52
CA ILE A 31 11.43 82.02 61.14
C ILE A 31 10.07 82.28 60.48
N PRO A 32 9.88 81.99 59.18
CA PRO A 32 8.57 82.13 58.57
C PRO A 32 7.59 81.25 59.35
N PRO A 33 6.37 81.72 59.62
CA PRO A 33 5.38 80.88 60.28
C PRO A 33 5.26 79.59 59.46
N SER A 34 5.43 78.47 60.13
CA SER A 34 5.45 77.15 59.50
C SER A 34 4.80 76.17 60.46
N CYS A 35 4.36 75.04 59.94
CA CYS A 35 3.83 73.94 60.75
C CYS A 35 4.90 72.84 60.78
N PRO A 36 5.97 72.97 61.61
CA PRO A 36 7.10 72.04 61.61
C PRO A 36 6.73 70.58 61.92
N GLU A 37 5.61 70.32 62.61
CA GLU A 37 5.15 68.94 62.84
C GLU A 37 4.68 68.23 61.56
N TRP A 38 4.23 68.98 60.56
CA TRP A 38 3.75 68.44 59.27
C TRP A 38 4.68 68.73 58.10
N ASN A 39 5.82 69.39 58.35
CA ASN A 39 6.82 69.74 57.35
C ASN A 39 6.25 70.54 56.16
N VAL A 40 5.31 71.45 56.42
CA VAL A 40 4.67 72.32 55.42
C VAL A 40 4.81 73.80 55.78
N ALA A 41 4.85 74.64 54.75
CA ALA A 41 4.91 76.10 54.90
C ALA A 41 3.54 76.68 55.30
N GLN A 42 3.53 77.89 55.89
CA GLN A 42 2.28 78.62 56.12
C GLN A 42 1.52 78.84 54.81
N ASN A 43 0.20 78.68 54.89
CA ASN A 43 -0.79 78.64 53.81
C ASN A 43 -0.68 77.47 52.82
N GLU A 44 0.24 76.53 53.02
CA GLU A 44 0.29 75.31 52.22
C GLU A 44 -0.83 74.34 52.63
N THR A 45 -1.54 73.83 51.64
CA THR A 45 -2.54 72.77 51.79
C THR A 45 -1.95 71.41 51.48
N PHE A 46 -2.14 70.45 52.37
CA PHE A 46 -1.69 69.07 52.22
C PHE A 46 -2.84 68.09 52.51
N PHE A 47 -2.78 66.89 51.94
CA PHE A 47 -3.79 65.87 52.19
C PHE A 47 -3.70 65.35 53.63
N LEU A 48 -4.83 65.25 54.34
CA LEU A 48 -4.89 64.76 55.71
C LEU A 48 -5.43 63.33 55.76
N CYS A 49 -6.75 63.17 55.64
CA CYS A 49 -7.45 61.88 55.58
C CYS A 49 -8.93 62.06 55.21
N ASN A 50 -9.60 60.97 54.78
CA ASN A 50 -11.04 60.93 54.50
C ASN A 50 -11.52 62.09 53.59
N CYS A 51 -10.76 62.36 52.51
CA CYS A 51 -11.05 63.45 51.57
C CYS A 51 -11.13 64.84 52.23
N ASN A 52 -10.27 65.05 53.22
CA ASN A 52 -10.01 66.37 53.78
C ASN A 52 -8.55 66.74 53.54
N MET A 53 -8.34 67.99 53.16
CA MET A 53 -7.04 68.64 53.20
C MET A 53 -6.87 69.39 54.52
N ALA A 54 -5.63 69.66 54.87
CA ALA A 54 -5.26 70.53 55.97
C ALA A 54 -4.47 71.70 55.41
N LYS A 55 -4.82 72.92 55.81
CA LYS A 55 -4.09 74.14 55.50
C LYS A 55 -3.32 74.60 56.73
N CYS A 56 -2.01 74.78 56.62
CA CYS A 56 -1.24 75.39 57.71
C CYS A 56 -1.59 76.88 57.80
N ILE A 57 -2.18 77.34 58.90
CA ILE A 57 -2.47 78.78 59.07
C ILE A 57 -1.29 79.46 59.77
N GLU A 58 -0.96 79.09 61.00
CA GLU A 58 0.21 79.58 61.77
C GLU A 58 0.39 78.78 63.07
N ASN A 59 1.58 78.82 63.70
CA ASN A 59 1.87 78.24 65.02
C ASN A 59 1.40 76.77 65.20
N ASN A 60 1.73 75.86 64.27
CA ASN A 60 1.29 74.45 64.31
C ASN A 60 -0.25 74.26 64.32
N THR A 61 -1.03 75.28 63.95
CA THR A 61 -2.48 75.17 63.81
C THR A 61 -2.84 74.88 62.36
N ILE A 62 -3.57 73.77 62.15
CA ILE A 62 -4.06 73.37 60.84
C ILE A 62 -5.58 73.59 60.75
N GLU A 63 -6.02 74.10 59.61
CA GLU A 63 -7.43 74.21 59.25
C GLU A 63 -7.80 73.05 58.33
N ILE A 64 -8.80 72.27 58.72
CA ILE A 64 -9.29 71.14 57.91
C ILE A 64 -10.29 71.68 56.89
N VAL A 65 -9.98 71.53 55.62
CA VAL A 65 -10.85 71.91 54.49
C VAL A 65 -11.23 70.66 53.70
N PRO A 66 -12.48 70.52 53.23
CA PRO A 66 -12.87 69.38 52.41
C PRO A 66 -12.09 69.37 51.08
N TYR A 67 -11.74 68.19 50.59
CA TYR A 67 -11.13 68.00 49.27
C TYR A 67 -12.19 68.22 48.19
N GLU A 68 -12.09 69.33 47.46
CA GLU A 68 -13.05 69.67 46.42
C GLU A 68 -12.70 69.00 45.08
N CYS A 69 -13.61 68.18 44.57
CA CYS A 69 -13.40 67.51 43.29
C CYS A 69 -13.52 68.49 42.12
N PRO A 70 -12.54 68.51 41.21
CA PRO A 70 -12.68 69.24 39.96
C PRO A 70 -13.82 68.63 39.12
N PRO A 71 -14.52 69.44 38.30
CA PRO A 71 -15.54 68.92 37.41
C PRO A 71 -14.92 67.91 36.44
N ILE A 72 -15.58 66.77 36.28
CA ILE A 72 -15.13 65.69 35.40
C ILE A 72 -15.10 66.20 33.96
N LYS A 73 -13.91 66.21 33.35
CA LYS A 73 -13.71 66.59 31.95
C LYS A 73 -13.79 65.34 31.07
N ASN A 74 -14.64 65.36 30.06
CA ASN A 74 -14.64 64.33 29.03
C ASN A 74 -13.35 64.44 28.21
N ILE A 75 -12.67 63.31 28.01
CA ILE A 75 -11.47 63.19 27.19
C ILE A 75 -11.74 62.24 26.03
N THR A 76 -10.88 62.30 25.01
CA THR A 76 -10.84 61.33 23.93
C THR A 76 -9.51 60.61 23.99
N CYS A 77 -9.53 59.28 23.94
CA CYS A 77 -8.30 58.50 23.92
C CYS A 77 -7.72 58.46 22.51
N THR A 78 -6.44 58.74 22.36
CA THR A 78 -5.73 58.75 21.07
C THR A 78 -5.66 57.36 20.46
N ASN A 79 -5.68 56.31 21.28
CA ASN A 79 -5.78 54.91 20.86
C ASN A 79 -7.21 54.46 20.47
N GLY A 80 -8.20 55.38 20.48
CA GLY A 80 -9.58 55.11 20.08
C GLY A 80 -10.39 54.25 21.07
N LYS A 81 -9.80 53.82 22.20
CA LYS A 81 -10.54 53.08 23.24
C LYS A 81 -11.44 54.03 24.04
N LYS A 82 -12.42 53.45 24.74
CA LYS A 82 -13.33 54.24 25.58
C LYS A 82 -12.59 54.70 26.84
N PRO A 83 -12.69 55.98 27.24
CA PRO A 83 -12.13 56.45 28.51
C PRO A 83 -12.73 55.69 29.69
N VAL A 84 -11.90 55.40 30.69
CA VAL A 84 -12.29 54.75 31.93
C VAL A 84 -12.22 55.72 33.09
N LEU A 85 -13.09 55.54 34.07
CA LEU A 85 -13.15 56.40 35.23
C LEU A 85 -12.31 55.80 36.36
N VAL A 86 -11.28 56.51 36.80
CA VAL A 86 -10.41 56.10 37.91
C VAL A 86 -10.48 57.12 39.04
N TYR A 87 -10.06 56.72 40.22
CA TYR A 87 -9.86 57.65 41.33
C TYR A 87 -8.46 58.26 41.26
N ASP A 88 -8.35 59.49 41.76
CA ASP A 88 -7.08 60.15 42.03
C ASP A 88 -6.24 59.39 43.08
N GLU A 89 -5.01 59.86 43.31
CA GLU A 89 -4.07 59.29 44.28
C GLU A 89 -4.59 59.30 45.73
N TYR A 90 -5.60 60.12 46.04
CA TYR A 90 -6.22 60.24 47.35
C TYR A 90 -7.47 59.37 47.53
N TYR A 91 -7.91 58.68 46.48
CA TYR A 91 -9.16 57.92 46.42
C TYR A 91 -10.41 58.75 46.70
N CYS A 92 -10.38 60.03 46.31
CA CYS A 92 -11.43 60.99 46.63
C CYS A 92 -12.23 61.43 45.41
N CYS A 93 -11.55 61.75 44.32
CA CYS A 93 -12.20 62.28 43.13
C CYS A 93 -11.98 61.39 41.92
N GLN A 94 -13.00 61.34 41.08
CA GLN A 94 -12.99 60.55 39.86
C GLN A 94 -12.62 61.42 38.65
N HIS A 95 -11.80 60.87 37.77
CA HIS A 95 -11.43 61.50 36.51
C HIS A 95 -11.28 60.46 35.40
N TYR A 96 -11.47 60.90 34.16
CA TYR A 96 -11.28 60.04 33.01
C TYR A 96 -9.80 59.90 32.68
N VAL A 97 -9.41 58.67 32.40
CA VAL A 97 -8.10 58.29 31.88
C VAL A 97 -8.26 57.31 30.72
N CYS A 98 -7.16 57.05 30.02
CA CYS A 98 -7.12 56.14 28.89
C CYS A 98 -6.23 54.96 29.24
N ASP A 99 -6.81 53.76 29.31
CA ASP A 99 -6.03 52.54 29.49
C ASP A 99 -5.12 52.30 28.28
N CYS A 100 -3.96 51.71 28.55
CA CYS A 100 -2.90 51.51 27.58
C CYS A 100 -3.15 50.19 26.85
N VAL A 101 -3.34 50.22 25.53
CA VAL A 101 -3.48 49.00 24.72
C VAL A 101 -2.47 49.02 23.58
N CYS A 102 -1.51 48.11 23.62
CA CYS A 102 -0.51 47.90 22.57
C CYS A 102 -0.83 46.61 21.83
N GLU A 103 -0.74 46.61 20.51
CA GLU A 103 -1.14 45.50 19.65
C GLU A 103 -0.07 45.26 18.58
N GLY A 104 0.06 44.02 18.11
CA GLY A 104 0.86 43.75 16.93
C GLY A 104 0.54 42.40 16.28
N TRP A 105 0.72 42.32 14.96
CA TRP A 105 0.31 41.19 14.13
C TRP A 105 1.12 41.15 12.82
N GLY A 106 1.01 40.05 12.08
CA GLY A 106 1.55 39.95 10.71
C GLY A 106 3.07 40.05 10.61
N ASP A 107 3.53 40.64 9.50
CA ASP A 107 4.93 40.89 9.15
C ASP A 107 5.40 42.27 9.63
N PRO A 108 5.99 42.32 10.81
CA PRO A 108 5.33 42.71 12.03
C PRO A 108 4.88 44.18 12.03
N HIS A 109 3.58 44.36 12.21
CA HIS A 109 2.95 45.66 12.48
C HIS A 109 2.75 45.85 13.98
N TYR A 110 2.86 47.10 14.42
CA TYR A 110 2.73 47.51 15.82
C TYR A 110 1.80 48.71 15.95
N ILE A 111 1.08 48.73 17.07
CA ILE A 111 0.34 49.88 17.57
C ILE A 111 0.78 50.11 19.02
N THR A 112 1.29 51.31 19.29
CA THR A 112 1.72 51.73 20.63
C THR A 112 0.52 51.91 21.56
N PHE A 113 0.79 52.06 22.86
CA PHE A 113 -0.24 52.27 23.87
C PHE A 113 -1.14 53.48 23.61
N ASP A 114 -0.58 54.53 22.97
CA ASP A 114 -1.29 55.76 22.61
C ASP A 114 -1.84 55.75 21.17
N GLY A 115 -1.68 54.63 20.45
CA GLY A 115 -2.32 54.38 19.15
C GLY A 115 -1.49 54.74 17.92
N PHE A 116 -0.18 54.97 18.06
CA PHE A 116 0.71 55.23 16.94
C PHE A 116 1.03 53.92 16.19
N TYR A 117 0.80 53.91 14.88
CA TYR A 117 1.04 52.75 14.01
C TYR A 117 2.43 52.81 13.38
N TYR A 118 3.16 51.69 13.40
CA TYR A 118 4.40 51.53 12.64
C TYR A 118 4.66 50.04 12.32
N SER A 119 5.49 49.77 11.30
CA SER A 119 5.99 48.42 10.98
C SER A 119 7.47 48.33 11.31
N TYR A 120 7.95 47.17 11.76
CA TYR A 120 9.37 46.97 12.09
C TYR A 120 9.84 45.53 11.86
N GLN A 121 10.91 45.37 11.08
CA GLN A 121 11.46 44.09 10.62
C GLN A 121 12.74 43.69 11.35
N GLY A 122 12.62 43.24 12.60
CA GLY A 122 13.76 42.81 13.42
C GLY A 122 13.75 41.32 13.74
N ASN A 123 14.90 40.65 13.84
CA ASN A 123 15.00 39.20 14.07
C ASN A 123 15.59 38.82 15.44
N CYS A 124 15.47 39.72 16.40
CA CYS A 124 15.99 39.56 17.76
C CYS A 124 14.87 39.52 18.80
N THR A 125 15.25 39.27 20.05
CA THR A 125 14.39 39.60 21.18
C THR A 125 14.52 41.09 21.53
N TYR A 126 13.38 41.78 21.56
CA TYR A 126 13.28 43.21 21.86
C TYR A 126 12.45 43.46 23.12
N VAL A 127 12.69 44.61 23.75
CA VAL A 127 11.87 45.13 24.85
C VAL A 127 10.56 45.66 24.26
N LEU A 128 9.49 44.88 24.41
CA LEU A 128 8.15 45.29 23.99
C LEU A 128 7.62 46.38 24.93
N MET A 129 7.73 46.13 26.23
CA MET A 129 7.40 47.08 27.28
C MET A 129 8.26 46.80 28.52
N GLU A 130 8.79 47.84 29.15
CA GLU A 130 9.23 47.79 30.54
C GLU A 130 8.80 49.04 31.30
N GLU A 131 8.77 48.93 32.62
CA GLU A 131 8.51 50.07 33.49
C GLU A 131 9.72 51.03 33.55
N ILE A 132 9.48 52.34 33.40
CA ILE A 132 10.52 53.37 33.59
C ILE A 132 11.02 53.34 35.05
N LEU A 133 10.08 53.37 35.99
CA LEU A 133 10.30 53.13 37.41
C LEU A 133 9.70 51.76 37.76
N PRO A 134 10.50 50.78 38.23
CA PRO A 134 10.05 49.41 38.46
C PRO A 134 9.18 49.31 39.73
N ARG A 135 7.93 49.80 39.64
CA ARG A 135 6.93 49.78 40.72
C ARG A 135 6.34 48.38 40.88
N HIS A 136 6.12 47.67 39.77
CA HIS A 136 5.53 46.35 39.75
C HIS A 136 6.46 45.26 39.20
N TYR A 137 7.66 45.64 38.75
CA TYR A 137 8.67 44.75 38.17
C TYR A 137 8.11 43.93 37.00
N LEU A 138 7.28 44.55 36.17
CA LEU A 138 6.76 43.99 34.93
C LEU A 138 7.66 44.38 33.75
N LYS A 139 8.11 43.36 33.01
CA LYS A 139 8.77 43.49 31.71
C LYS A 139 8.19 42.51 30.72
N ILE A 140 8.04 42.94 29.49
CA ILE A 140 7.49 42.16 28.40
C ILE A 140 8.47 42.27 27.24
N TYR A 141 8.94 41.11 26.77
CA TYR A 141 9.81 41.02 25.62
C TYR A 141 9.07 40.33 24.47
N ILE A 142 9.40 40.75 23.26
CA ILE A 142 8.94 40.14 22.03
C ILE A 142 10.12 39.50 21.32
N ASP A 143 10.03 38.21 21.05
CA ASP A 143 11.07 37.42 20.43
C ASP A 143 10.68 37.18 18.97
N ASN A 144 11.36 37.89 18.08
CA ASN A 144 11.11 37.86 16.66
C ASN A 144 12.13 36.98 15.94
N VAL A 145 11.70 36.30 14.87
CA VAL A 145 12.54 35.47 14.01
C VAL A 145 12.17 35.72 12.55
N PHE A 146 13.08 35.45 11.62
CA PHE A 146 12.70 35.41 10.21
C PHE A 146 11.86 34.15 9.94
N CYS A 147 10.64 34.33 9.48
CA CYS A 147 9.69 33.22 9.28
C CYS A 147 9.90 32.52 7.93
N ASP A 148 10.41 33.24 6.93
CA ASP A 148 10.90 32.66 5.69
C ASP A 148 12.41 32.88 5.61
N PRO A 149 13.24 31.85 5.40
CA PRO A 149 14.68 32.04 5.20
C PRO A 149 15.04 32.69 3.84
N THR A 150 14.07 32.83 2.94
CA THR A 150 14.23 33.42 1.59
C THR A 150 13.69 34.84 1.46
N GLU A 151 12.84 35.28 2.39
CA GLU A 151 12.32 36.65 2.49
C GLU A 151 12.76 37.24 3.84
N ASP A 152 13.29 38.47 3.89
CA ASP A 152 13.72 39.12 5.15
C ASP A 152 12.52 39.59 6.02
N VAL A 153 11.52 38.72 6.19
CA VAL A 153 10.21 38.92 6.84
C VAL A 153 10.26 38.41 8.27
N SER A 154 9.93 39.28 9.23
CA SER A 154 9.99 38.96 10.65
C SER A 154 8.63 38.52 11.19
N CYS A 155 8.62 37.50 12.06
CA CYS A 155 7.44 37.05 12.79
C CYS A 155 7.71 36.94 14.29
N PRO A 156 6.74 37.31 15.13
CA PRO A 156 6.83 37.07 16.56
C PRO A 156 6.68 35.58 16.86
N ARG A 157 7.75 34.96 17.37
CA ARG A 157 7.77 33.55 17.80
C ARG A 157 7.23 33.39 19.22
N SER A 158 7.61 34.31 20.11
CA SER A 158 7.19 34.24 21.51
C SER A 158 7.10 35.60 22.19
N LEU A 159 6.25 35.67 23.23
CA LEU A 159 6.31 36.73 24.24
C LEU A 159 6.92 36.18 25.53
N ILE A 160 7.84 36.92 26.12
CA ILE A 160 8.46 36.58 27.41
C ILE A 160 8.03 37.63 28.43
N ILE A 161 7.23 37.20 29.40
CA ILE A 161 6.66 38.05 30.45
C ILE A 161 7.41 37.79 31.75
N SER A 162 8.08 38.81 32.26
CA SER A 162 8.73 38.83 33.57
C SER A 162 7.88 39.64 34.53
N TYR A 163 7.41 39.01 35.61
CA TYR A 163 6.64 39.67 36.68
C TYR A 163 7.18 39.23 38.05
N GLY A 164 7.88 40.15 38.72
CA GLY A 164 8.57 39.83 39.98
C GLY A 164 9.66 38.77 39.78
N SER A 165 9.52 37.60 40.43
CA SER A 165 10.43 36.45 40.25
C SER A 165 9.99 35.46 39.17
N GLU A 166 8.83 35.69 38.58
CA GLU A 166 8.18 34.75 37.66
C GLU A 166 8.46 35.14 36.22
N VAL A 167 8.95 34.19 35.43
CA VAL A 167 9.16 34.36 33.99
C VAL A 167 8.34 33.31 33.26
N VAL A 168 7.39 33.78 32.44
CA VAL A 168 6.50 32.96 31.63
C VAL A 168 6.70 33.31 30.16
N THR A 169 6.91 32.31 29.33
CA THR A 169 7.03 32.48 27.88
C THR A 169 5.79 31.92 27.20
N LEU A 170 5.11 32.73 26.40
CA LEU A 170 4.01 32.31 25.54
C LEU A 170 4.58 32.09 24.14
N ILE A 171 4.42 30.90 23.59
CA ILE A 171 5.03 30.48 22.32
C ILE A 171 3.92 30.12 21.35
N ASN A 172 4.10 30.57 20.11
CA ASN A 172 3.34 30.13 18.97
C ASN A 172 4.31 29.51 17.98
N HIS A 173 4.26 28.18 17.83
CA HIS A 173 5.22 27.43 17.00
C HIS A 173 4.98 27.56 15.49
N ASN A 174 3.99 28.35 15.04
CA ASN A 174 3.66 28.73 13.65
C ASN A 174 4.59 28.15 12.56
N LEU A 175 4.35 26.87 12.24
CA LEU A 175 4.68 26.20 10.99
C LEU A 175 3.32 25.78 10.40
N PRO A 176 3.11 25.84 9.08
CA PRO A 176 1.78 25.95 8.48
C PRO A 176 0.86 24.77 8.87
N GLY A 177 -0.13 25.06 9.74
CA GLY A 177 -1.17 24.12 10.15
C GLY A 177 -1.42 24.09 11.67
N ALA A 178 -2.60 24.58 12.07
CA ALA A 178 -3.16 24.61 13.44
C ALA A 178 -2.32 25.36 14.51
N PRO A 179 -2.96 26.05 15.48
CA PRO A 179 -2.26 26.69 16.59
C PRO A 179 -1.55 25.63 17.46
N GLU A 180 -0.23 25.55 17.37
CA GLU A 180 0.59 24.87 18.37
C GLU A 180 1.07 25.91 19.40
N LEU A 181 0.17 26.18 20.34
CA LEU A 181 0.37 27.15 21.41
C LEU A 181 0.91 26.47 22.66
N GLU A 182 2.02 26.98 23.16
CA GLU A 182 2.68 26.46 24.34
C GLU A 182 3.01 27.59 25.33
N ALA A 183 2.79 27.35 26.62
CA ALA A 183 3.25 28.27 27.67
C ALA A 183 4.36 27.59 28.47
N LEU A 184 5.52 28.22 28.58
CA LEU A 184 6.66 27.74 29.35
C LEU A 184 6.86 28.57 30.61
N LYS A 185 7.35 27.93 31.67
CA LYS A 185 7.87 28.57 32.87
C LYS A 185 9.20 27.94 33.25
N LYS A 186 10.27 28.73 33.32
CA LYS A 186 11.64 28.24 33.57
C LYS A 186 12.03 27.08 32.63
N GLY A 187 11.66 27.20 31.35
CA GLY A 187 11.92 26.18 30.31
C GLY A 187 11.08 24.90 30.38
N LYS A 188 10.06 24.83 31.26
CA LYS A 188 9.15 23.69 31.36
C LYS A 188 7.75 24.05 30.92
N THR A 189 7.11 23.16 30.15
CA THR A 189 5.72 23.30 29.69
C THR A 189 4.74 23.38 30.86
N LEU A 190 3.90 24.41 30.83
CA LEU A 190 2.80 24.60 31.78
C LEU A 190 1.59 23.76 31.36
N LYS A 191 0.96 23.10 32.34
CA LYS A 191 -0.38 22.54 32.16
C LYS A 191 -1.41 23.66 32.31
N LEU A 192 -2.20 23.88 31.26
CA LEU A 192 -3.24 24.91 31.22
C LEU A 192 -4.62 24.33 31.56
N PRO A 193 -5.52 25.11 32.21
CA PRO A 193 -5.30 26.47 32.71
C PRO A 193 -4.33 26.49 33.89
N TYR A 194 -3.43 27.46 33.91
CA TYR A 194 -2.44 27.65 34.97
C TYR A 194 -2.87 28.83 35.85
N SER A 195 -2.77 28.69 37.18
CA SER A 195 -2.99 29.81 38.10
C SER A 195 -2.18 29.63 39.38
N GLN A 196 -1.05 30.34 39.47
CA GLN A 196 -0.19 30.38 40.66
C GLN A 196 0.63 31.67 40.66
N TYR A 197 1.17 32.06 41.82
CA TYR A 197 2.07 33.22 41.98
C TYR A 197 1.50 34.53 41.42
N GLY A 198 0.16 34.71 41.47
CA GLY A 198 -0.51 35.92 40.96
C GLY A 198 -0.66 36.00 39.44
N ILE A 199 -0.25 34.96 38.71
CA ILE A 199 -0.38 34.85 37.26
C ILE A 199 -1.41 33.77 36.91
N LYS A 200 -2.29 34.07 35.96
CA LYS A 200 -3.20 33.10 35.36
C LYS A 200 -2.92 33.01 33.86
N VAL A 201 -2.80 31.80 33.32
CA VAL A 201 -2.62 31.56 31.88
C VAL A 201 -3.69 30.60 31.39
N VAL A 202 -4.40 30.98 30.34
CA VAL A 202 -5.46 30.19 29.71
C VAL A 202 -5.23 30.06 28.21
N ASN A 203 -5.62 28.93 27.64
CA ASN A 203 -5.61 28.72 26.19
C ASN A 203 -7.05 28.89 25.68
N THR A 204 -7.23 29.82 24.74
CA THR A 204 -8.53 30.13 24.11
C THR A 204 -8.76 29.36 22.81
N GLY A 205 -7.81 28.51 22.41
CA GLY A 205 -7.79 27.80 21.13
C GLY A 205 -6.95 28.53 20.09
N ILE A 206 -7.14 29.84 19.93
CA ILE A 206 -6.39 30.69 18.99
C ILE A 206 -5.24 31.46 19.63
N ASN A 207 -5.37 31.78 20.93
CA ASN A 207 -4.39 32.57 21.67
C ASN A 207 -4.20 32.02 23.09
N LEU A 208 -3.01 32.26 23.63
CA LEU A 208 -2.73 32.21 25.05
C LEU A 208 -3.05 33.57 25.66
N VAL A 209 -3.78 33.57 26.77
CA VAL A 209 -4.09 34.78 27.53
C VAL A 209 -3.45 34.65 28.91
N LEU A 210 -2.55 35.57 29.22
CA LEU A 210 -1.92 35.74 30.52
C LEU A 210 -2.56 36.93 31.24
N GLU A 211 -3.09 36.68 32.43
CA GLU A 211 -3.67 37.70 33.30
C GLU A 211 -2.81 37.87 34.55
N ILE A 212 -2.64 39.12 35.00
CA ILE A 212 -2.15 39.46 36.34
C ILE A 212 -3.30 40.15 37.07
N PRO A 213 -4.22 39.40 37.73
CA PRO A 213 -5.50 39.94 38.21
C PRO A 213 -5.35 41.10 39.20
N ARG A 214 -4.29 41.09 40.02
CA ARG A 214 -4.02 42.16 41.00
C ARG A 214 -3.76 43.53 40.35
N LEU A 215 -3.21 43.53 39.14
CA LEU A 215 -2.90 44.73 38.37
C LEU A 215 -3.83 44.90 37.17
N GLN A 216 -4.82 44.01 37.01
CA GLN A 216 -5.74 43.94 35.87
C GLN A 216 -5.03 43.97 34.50
N VAL A 217 -3.80 43.44 34.44
CA VAL A 217 -3.04 43.30 33.19
C VAL A 217 -3.54 42.09 32.43
N VAL A 218 -3.73 42.25 31.13
CA VAL A 218 -4.10 41.18 30.20
C VAL A 218 -3.15 41.19 29.01
N ILE A 219 -2.47 40.08 28.79
CA ILE A 219 -1.53 39.87 27.68
C ILE A 219 -2.04 38.70 26.86
N THR A 220 -2.27 38.92 25.57
CA THR A 220 -2.72 37.89 24.61
C THR A 220 -1.62 37.65 23.59
N PHE A 221 -1.35 36.38 23.26
CA PHE A 221 -0.40 36.01 22.22
C PHE A 221 -0.83 34.71 21.51
N GLY A 222 -0.81 34.70 20.18
CA GLY A 222 -1.10 33.50 19.40
C GLY A 222 -1.28 33.77 17.91
N ILE A 223 -2.32 33.17 17.31
CA ILE A 223 -2.59 33.28 15.88
C ILE A 223 -2.97 34.71 15.49
N THR A 224 -3.70 35.44 16.34
CA THR A 224 -4.17 36.79 16.01
C THR A 224 -3.11 37.86 16.26
N GLY A 225 -1.86 37.48 16.51
CA GLY A 225 -0.80 38.36 16.96
C GLY A 225 -0.75 38.48 18.49
N PHE A 226 -0.35 39.66 18.98
CA PHE A 226 -0.31 39.98 20.40
C PHE A 226 -1.13 41.21 20.75
N SER A 227 -1.56 41.26 22.01
CA SER A 227 -2.14 42.46 22.63
C SER A 227 -1.68 42.55 24.09
N VAL A 228 -1.26 43.74 24.52
CA VAL A 228 -0.88 44.06 25.90
C VAL A 228 -1.80 45.16 26.39
N THR A 229 -2.66 44.84 27.35
CA THR A 229 -3.56 45.79 28.01
C THR A 229 -3.07 46.08 29.42
N LEU A 230 -2.78 47.35 29.69
CA LEU A 230 -2.31 47.85 30.98
C LEU A 230 -3.25 48.95 31.50
N PRO A 231 -3.74 48.84 32.73
CA PRO A 231 -4.53 49.92 33.31
C PRO A 231 -3.70 51.17 33.59
N PHE A 232 -4.23 52.33 33.22
CA PHE A 232 -3.55 53.62 33.41
C PHE A 232 -3.23 53.88 34.89
N GLN A 233 -4.11 53.46 35.80
CA GLN A 233 -3.92 53.65 37.25
C GLN A 233 -2.62 53.05 37.81
N TYR A 234 -2.05 52.03 37.15
CA TYR A 234 -0.81 51.38 37.59
C TYR A 234 0.40 51.74 36.72
N PHE A 235 0.18 51.94 35.42
CA PHE A 235 1.26 52.05 34.43
C PHE A 235 1.29 53.39 33.67
N GLY A 236 0.33 54.28 33.92
CA GLY A 236 0.25 55.60 33.29
C GLY A 236 1.55 56.38 33.48
N SER A 237 2.05 56.94 32.38
CA SER A 237 3.33 57.67 32.31
C SER A 237 4.56 56.88 32.80
N ASN A 238 4.48 55.55 32.88
CA ASN A 238 5.54 54.70 33.43
C ASN A 238 5.97 53.56 32.49
N THR A 239 5.70 53.66 31.18
CA THR A 239 6.06 52.62 30.20
C THR A 239 7.07 53.14 29.18
N GLN A 240 7.96 52.25 28.72
CA GLN A 240 8.88 52.48 27.61
C GLN A 240 9.14 51.18 26.83
N GLY A 241 9.62 51.28 25.58
CA GLY A 241 9.87 50.13 24.70
C GLY A 241 9.16 50.29 23.36
N HIS A 242 9.01 49.19 22.61
CA HIS A 242 8.32 49.19 21.31
C HIS A 242 6.85 49.64 21.41
N CYS A 243 6.17 49.37 22.53
CA CYS A 243 4.81 49.85 22.77
C CYS A 243 4.70 51.35 23.12
N GLY A 244 5.80 52.10 23.13
CA GLY A 244 5.79 53.54 23.39
C GLY A 244 5.46 53.91 24.84
N THR A 245 4.94 55.12 25.03
CA THR A 245 4.54 55.63 26.34
C THR A 245 3.04 55.45 26.54
N CYS A 246 2.57 55.41 27.78
CA CYS A 246 1.15 55.44 28.10
C CYS A 246 0.79 56.80 28.68
N THR A 247 0.72 57.81 27.80
CA THR A 247 0.46 59.20 28.20
C THR A 247 -0.72 59.82 27.45
N ASN A 248 -1.39 59.05 26.58
CA ASN A 248 -2.42 59.51 25.65
C ASN A 248 -1.89 60.57 24.66
N ASN A 249 -0.62 60.44 24.24
CA ASN A 249 0.06 61.35 23.34
C ASN A 249 1.02 60.62 22.37
N GLN A 250 0.57 60.41 21.14
CA GLN A 250 1.36 59.73 20.10
C GLN A 250 2.69 60.41 19.74
N ALA A 251 2.89 61.69 20.09
CA ALA A 251 4.09 62.44 19.71
C ALA A 251 5.35 62.04 20.52
N ASP A 252 5.18 61.36 21.65
CA ASP A 252 6.28 60.92 22.51
C ASP A 252 6.52 59.40 22.51
N ASP A 253 5.81 58.66 21.66
CA ASP A 253 5.89 57.20 21.59
C ASP A 253 7.24 56.69 21.08
N CYS A 254 7.84 57.38 20.10
CA CYS A 254 9.08 56.94 19.47
C CYS A 254 10.31 57.35 20.31
N MET A 255 10.39 56.85 21.54
CA MET A 255 11.41 57.19 22.54
C MET A 255 12.51 56.12 22.64
N LEU A 256 13.76 56.56 22.50
CA LEU A 256 14.96 55.72 22.68
C LEU A 256 15.24 55.43 24.15
N PRO A 257 16.03 54.38 24.46
CA PRO A 257 16.55 54.19 25.81
C PRO A 257 17.30 55.43 26.29
N GLY A 258 16.90 55.99 27.43
CA GLY A 258 17.45 57.24 27.97
C GLY A 258 16.60 58.49 27.68
N GLY A 259 15.47 58.36 26.99
CA GLY A 259 14.44 59.39 26.90
C GLY A 259 14.50 60.31 25.67
N GLN A 260 15.41 60.05 24.73
CA GLN A 260 15.52 60.85 23.51
C GLN A 260 14.45 60.46 22.49
N LEU A 261 13.67 61.43 22.01
CA LEU A 261 12.65 61.21 20.97
C LEU A 261 13.27 61.20 19.56
N VAL A 262 12.80 60.27 18.72
CA VAL A 262 13.12 60.19 17.29
C VAL A 262 11.85 60.27 16.46
N LYS A 263 11.97 60.61 15.17
CA LYS A 263 10.80 60.78 14.28
C LYS A 263 10.16 59.46 13.82
N SER A 264 10.93 58.37 13.80
CA SER A 264 10.48 57.07 13.30
C SER A 264 10.55 56.03 14.40
N CYS A 265 9.40 55.44 14.71
CA CYS A 265 9.32 54.33 15.67
C CYS A 265 10.02 53.06 15.14
N ALA A 266 10.11 52.88 13.81
CA ALA A 266 10.93 51.80 13.23
C ALA A 266 12.42 51.99 13.55
N VAL A 267 12.92 53.22 13.51
CA VAL A 267 14.30 53.54 13.94
C VAL A 267 14.46 53.34 15.44
N MET A 268 13.48 53.79 16.24
CA MET A 268 13.49 53.58 17.69
C MET A 268 13.61 52.08 18.05
N ALA A 269 12.88 51.23 17.35
CA ALA A 269 12.79 49.81 17.62
C ALA A 269 14.16 49.09 17.60
N ASP A 270 15.08 49.49 16.70
CA ASP A 270 16.46 48.96 16.62
C ASP A 270 17.29 49.19 17.90
N TYR A 271 16.92 50.16 18.73
CA TYR A 271 17.65 50.50 19.96
C TYR A 271 17.10 49.80 21.21
N TRP A 272 16.08 48.97 21.08
CA TRP A 272 15.45 48.24 22.18
C TRP A 272 15.74 46.73 22.21
N PRO A 273 16.94 46.19 21.90
CA PRO A 273 17.19 44.76 22.09
C PRO A 273 17.20 44.39 23.58
N ALA A 274 16.73 43.20 23.91
CA ALA A 274 16.68 42.69 25.27
C ALA A 274 18.11 42.44 25.80
N LYS A 275 18.55 43.23 26.78
CA LYS A 275 19.92 43.17 27.32
C LYS A 275 20.14 42.00 28.28
N ASP A 276 19.09 41.55 28.94
CA ASP A 276 19.11 40.48 29.93
C ASP A 276 18.86 39.09 29.33
N ILE A 277 18.62 39.01 28.02
CA ILE A 277 18.46 37.78 27.27
C ILE A 277 19.67 37.62 26.34
N ASN A 278 20.45 36.57 26.54
CA ASN A 278 21.68 36.37 25.78
C ASN A 278 21.38 35.89 24.35
N GLN A 279 21.50 36.80 23.37
CA GLN A 279 21.45 36.48 21.94
C GLN A 279 22.67 37.10 21.22
N PRO A 280 23.66 36.29 20.81
CA PRO A 280 24.99 36.79 20.41
C PRO A 280 25.06 37.62 19.11
N ASN A 281 23.95 37.89 18.44
CA ASN A 281 23.90 38.63 17.17
C ASN A 281 22.97 39.85 17.18
N CYS A 282 22.47 40.25 18.36
CA CYS A 282 21.54 41.37 18.50
C CYS A 282 22.30 42.63 18.90
N LEU A 283 22.80 43.35 17.89
CA LEU A 283 23.62 44.56 18.09
C LEU A 283 22.78 45.82 17.92
N VAL A 284 22.93 46.75 18.87
CA VAL A 284 22.36 48.10 18.75
C VAL A 284 23.17 48.87 17.71
N PRO A 285 22.53 49.60 16.77
CA PRO A 285 23.24 50.47 15.84
C PRO A 285 24.16 51.47 16.58
N PRO A 286 25.44 51.59 16.19
CA PRO A 286 26.43 52.34 16.97
C PRO A 286 26.25 53.87 16.91
N VAL A 287 25.47 54.39 15.95
CA VAL A 287 25.28 55.83 15.73
C VAL A 287 23.80 56.09 15.46
N LEU A 288 23.23 57.12 16.08
CA LEU A 288 21.90 57.63 15.72
C LEU A 288 21.93 58.18 14.29
N PRO A 289 20.95 57.87 13.42
CA PRO A 289 20.85 58.52 12.12
C PRO A 289 20.71 60.04 12.33
N THR A 290 21.73 60.81 11.92
CA THR A 290 21.76 62.28 12.05
C THR A 290 20.94 63.00 10.98
N SER A 291 20.66 62.34 9.85
CA SER A 291 19.65 62.74 8.89
C SER A 291 18.34 62.04 9.21
N VAL A 292 17.26 62.80 9.31
CA VAL A 292 15.91 62.26 9.17
C VAL A 292 15.94 61.42 7.88
N PRO A 293 15.67 60.10 7.93
CA PRO A 293 15.48 59.35 6.71
C PRO A 293 14.44 60.13 5.91
N GLU A 294 14.77 60.52 4.69
CA GLU A 294 13.78 61.03 3.76
C GLU A 294 12.61 60.03 3.85
N PRO A 295 11.37 60.47 4.15
CA PRO A 295 10.25 59.55 4.12
C PRO A 295 10.42 58.80 2.80
N PRO A 296 10.44 57.45 2.80
CA PRO A 296 10.49 56.75 1.52
C PRO A 296 9.42 57.42 0.68
N THR A 297 9.78 57.85 -0.52
CA THR A 297 8.81 58.38 -1.47
C THR A 297 7.76 57.30 -1.58
N LEU A 298 6.67 57.46 -0.84
CA LEU A 298 5.48 56.67 -0.96
C LEU A 298 4.98 57.08 -2.34
N GLU A 299 5.47 56.38 -3.38
CA GLU A 299 4.59 56.13 -4.50
C GLU A 299 3.26 55.69 -3.86
N PRO A 300 2.13 56.31 -4.22
CA PRO A 300 0.86 55.95 -3.65
C PRO A 300 0.71 54.44 -3.78
N CYS A 301 0.85 53.77 -2.64
CA CYS A 301 0.62 52.35 -2.52
C CYS A 301 -0.87 52.18 -2.80
N ASN A 302 -1.19 51.87 -4.05
CA ASN A 302 -2.55 51.54 -4.42
C ASN A 302 -2.83 50.21 -3.75
N ALA A 303 -3.76 50.20 -2.80
CA ALA A 303 -4.23 48.97 -2.17
C ALA A 303 -4.54 47.95 -3.27
N ASP A 304 -3.96 46.75 -3.20
CA ASP A 304 -4.48 45.66 -4.00
C ASP A 304 -5.95 45.42 -3.60
N SER A 305 -6.74 45.06 -4.59
CA SER A 305 -8.19 44.83 -4.52
C SER A 305 -8.60 43.84 -3.42
N ILE A 306 -7.70 42.99 -2.91
CA ILE A 306 -8.01 42.03 -1.86
C ILE A 306 -8.13 42.68 -0.48
N CYS A 307 -7.36 43.73 -0.18
CA CYS A 307 -7.40 44.39 1.13
C CYS A 307 -8.74 45.08 1.36
N ASP A 308 -9.38 45.56 0.29
CA ASP A 308 -10.72 46.13 0.31
C ASP A 308 -11.78 45.15 0.84
N LEU A 309 -11.53 43.83 0.80
CA LEU A 309 -12.45 42.86 1.40
C LEU A 309 -12.65 43.11 2.89
N LEU A 310 -11.65 43.62 3.61
CA LEU A 310 -11.78 43.94 5.04
C LEU A 310 -12.88 44.97 5.33
N TYR A 311 -13.16 45.88 4.38
CA TYR A 311 -14.26 46.85 4.47
C TYR A 311 -15.54 46.40 3.77
N ASN A 312 -15.50 45.31 2.99
CA ASN A 312 -16.61 44.85 2.17
C ASN A 312 -17.17 43.50 2.65
N SER A 313 -18.22 43.01 1.98
CA SER A 313 -18.79 41.69 2.26
C SER A 313 -17.75 40.60 1.99
N PRO A 314 -17.56 39.61 2.88
CA PRO A 314 -18.41 39.29 4.05
C PRO A 314 -17.99 39.95 5.38
N PHE A 315 -16.90 40.70 5.43
CA PHE A 315 -16.32 41.21 6.68
C PHE A 315 -17.13 42.32 7.38
N VAL A 316 -18.03 43.00 6.67
CA VAL A 316 -18.93 44.02 7.22
C VAL A 316 -19.71 43.54 8.44
N GLU A 317 -20.07 42.26 8.51
CA GLU A 317 -20.80 41.69 9.66
C GLU A 317 -20.00 41.76 10.98
N CYS A 318 -18.67 41.86 10.90
CA CYS A 318 -17.78 41.88 12.07
C CYS A 318 -17.41 43.29 12.55
N HIS A 319 -17.57 44.32 11.72
CA HIS A 319 -17.20 45.70 12.03
C HIS A 319 -17.77 46.21 13.38
N PRO A 320 -19.00 45.86 13.81
CA PRO A 320 -19.52 46.28 15.11
C PRO A 320 -18.75 45.71 16.32
N PHE A 321 -17.98 44.64 16.12
CA PHE A 321 -17.28 43.92 17.18
C PHE A 321 -15.76 44.09 17.13
N VAL A 322 -15.17 44.16 15.94
CA VAL A 322 -13.73 44.32 15.72
C VAL A 322 -13.51 45.33 14.59
N SER A 323 -12.74 46.40 14.84
CA SER A 323 -12.41 47.37 13.79
C SER A 323 -11.47 46.75 12.74
N PRO A 324 -11.75 46.89 11.43
CA PRO A 324 -10.88 46.41 10.36
C PRO A 324 -9.67 47.32 10.11
N ASP A 325 -9.66 48.56 10.64
CA ASP A 325 -8.75 49.63 10.21
C ASP A 325 -7.27 49.23 10.31
N ASN A 326 -6.89 48.58 11.41
CA ASN A 326 -5.53 48.17 11.66
C ASN A 326 -5.10 47.05 10.71
N PHE A 327 -5.96 46.04 10.54
CA PHE A 327 -5.73 44.93 9.61
C PHE A 327 -5.65 45.40 8.16
N TYR A 328 -6.44 46.42 7.79
CA TYR A 328 -6.41 47.02 6.47
C TYR A 328 -5.09 47.77 6.22
N ARG A 329 -4.62 48.57 7.20
CA ARG A 329 -3.32 49.25 7.10
C ARG A 329 -2.16 48.26 6.94
N GLY A 330 -2.19 47.16 7.69
CA GLY A 330 -1.21 46.07 7.55
C GLY A 330 -1.26 45.44 6.16
N CYS A 331 -2.45 45.04 5.71
CA CYS A 331 -2.66 44.45 4.38
C CYS A 331 -2.13 45.34 3.25
N VAL A 332 -2.46 46.63 3.26
CA VAL A 332 -2.00 47.58 2.24
C VAL A 332 -0.49 47.79 2.31
N PHE A 333 0.08 47.82 3.52
CA PHE A 333 1.53 47.90 3.67
C PHE A 333 2.22 46.68 3.04
N ASP A 334 1.76 45.47 3.37
CA ASP A 334 2.31 44.21 2.88
C ASP A 334 2.22 44.11 1.35
N SER A 335 1.06 44.49 0.79
CA SER A 335 0.80 44.57 -0.66
C SER A 335 1.88 45.32 -1.45
N CYS A 336 2.47 46.35 -0.83
CA CYS A 336 3.42 47.23 -1.49
C CYS A 336 4.89 46.93 -1.19
N HIS A 337 5.17 46.15 -0.15
CA HIS A 337 6.54 45.91 0.32
C HIS A 337 6.96 44.44 0.21
N VAL A 338 6.01 43.52 0.01
CA VAL A 338 6.27 42.08 -0.12
C VAL A 338 5.86 41.62 -1.54
N PRO A 339 6.76 41.00 -2.31
CA PRO A 339 6.45 40.58 -3.69
C PRO A 339 5.37 39.51 -3.82
N ASN A 340 5.16 38.72 -2.75
CA ASN A 340 4.24 37.60 -2.75
C ASN A 340 2.83 38.03 -2.31
N PRO A 341 1.83 38.11 -3.22
CA PRO A 341 0.47 38.55 -2.88
C PRO A 341 -0.25 37.62 -1.89
N ALA A 342 0.25 36.40 -1.67
CA ALA A 342 -0.30 35.52 -0.63
C ALA A 342 -0.07 36.08 0.80
N VAL A 343 0.85 37.02 1.00
CA VAL A 343 1.06 37.65 2.32
C VAL A 343 -0.17 38.44 2.78
N GLU A 344 -0.92 39.04 1.87
CA GLU A 344 -2.13 39.83 2.17
C GLU A 344 -3.19 38.96 2.87
N CYS A 345 -3.21 37.67 2.53
CA CYS A 345 -4.08 36.68 3.15
C CYS A 345 -3.85 36.52 4.66
N THR A 346 -2.66 36.87 5.17
CA THR A 346 -2.37 36.82 6.60
C THR A 346 -3.17 37.88 7.36
N SER A 347 -3.27 39.10 6.83
CA SER A 347 -4.08 40.18 7.39
C SER A 347 -5.58 39.81 7.38
N LEU A 348 -6.09 39.27 6.27
CA LEU A 348 -7.48 38.80 6.18
C LEU A 348 -7.77 37.62 7.14
N GLN A 349 -6.85 36.66 7.22
CA GLN A 349 -6.96 35.50 8.11
C GLN A 349 -6.93 35.92 9.59
N THR A 350 -6.09 36.89 9.94
CA THR A 350 -5.98 37.43 11.31
C THR A 350 -7.26 38.16 11.70
N TYR A 351 -7.81 38.99 10.81
CA TYR A 351 -9.09 39.66 11.06
C TYR A 351 -10.25 38.65 11.18
N ALA A 352 -10.32 37.66 10.29
CA ALA A 352 -11.32 36.60 10.38
C ALA A 352 -11.25 35.79 11.69
N ALA A 353 -10.04 35.53 12.19
CA ALA A 353 -9.86 34.85 13.48
C ALA A 353 -10.33 35.73 14.66
N ALA A 354 -10.05 37.04 14.63
CA ALA A 354 -10.57 37.98 15.63
C ALA A 354 -12.12 38.05 15.60
N CYS A 355 -12.72 38.06 14.41
CA CYS A 355 -14.17 37.99 14.24
C CYS A 355 -14.77 36.71 14.81
N ALA A 356 -14.16 35.56 14.52
CA ALA A 356 -14.61 34.27 15.05
C ALA A 356 -14.56 34.26 16.59
N GLN A 357 -13.54 34.84 17.20
CA GLN A 357 -13.45 35.01 18.66
C GLN A 357 -14.61 35.85 19.22
N ALA A 358 -14.96 36.94 18.53
CA ALA A 358 -16.13 37.76 18.83
C ALA A 358 -17.47 37.03 18.58
N GLY A 359 -17.45 35.85 17.96
CA GLY A 359 -18.62 35.03 17.69
C GLY A 359 -19.21 35.20 16.29
N VAL A 360 -18.50 35.89 15.39
CA VAL A 360 -18.90 36.12 14.00
C VAL A 360 -18.07 35.23 13.07
N CYS A 361 -18.72 34.26 12.43
CA CYS A 361 -18.05 33.27 11.59
C CYS A 361 -18.23 33.59 10.11
N LEU A 362 -17.13 33.93 9.42
CA LEU A 362 -17.19 34.48 8.07
C LEU A 362 -16.56 33.53 7.04
N HIS A 363 -17.31 33.13 6.02
CA HIS A 363 -16.82 32.35 4.88
C HIS A 363 -16.03 33.21 3.86
N TRP A 364 -15.05 33.97 4.34
CA TRP A 364 -14.32 34.95 3.54
C TRP A 364 -13.43 34.35 2.45
N LYS A 365 -12.91 33.14 2.65
CA LYS A 365 -12.03 32.46 1.69
C LYS A 365 -12.70 32.11 0.36
N ASN A 366 -14.04 32.08 0.31
CA ASN A 366 -14.78 31.90 -0.94
C ASN A 366 -14.80 33.16 -1.82
N HIS A 367 -14.40 34.30 -1.26
CA HIS A 367 -14.36 35.60 -1.94
C HIS A 367 -12.97 35.96 -2.47
N THR A 368 -11.99 35.06 -2.35
CA THR A 368 -10.64 35.24 -2.87
C THR A 368 -10.16 34.00 -3.61
N THR A 369 -9.39 34.19 -4.68
CA THR A 369 -8.74 33.08 -5.41
C THR A 369 -7.31 32.83 -4.92
N ILE A 370 -6.68 33.85 -4.32
CA ILE A 370 -5.27 33.83 -3.88
C ILE A 370 -5.13 33.24 -2.47
N CYS A 371 -6.16 33.34 -1.62
CA CYS A 371 -6.16 32.79 -0.25
C CYS A 371 -6.92 31.47 -0.10
N ALA A 372 -7.17 30.77 -1.20
CA ALA A 372 -7.89 29.50 -1.20
C ALA A 372 -7.17 28.48 -0.30
N SER A 373 -7.92 27.74 0.53
CA SER A 373 -7.37 26.72 1.42
C SER A 373 -7.51 25.34 0.79
N ASP A 374 -6.40 24.69 0.50
CA ASP A 374 -6.41 23.27 0.19
C ASP A 374 -6.53 22.46 1.48
N CYS A 375 -7.77 22.16 1.89
CA CYS A 375 -7.96 21.16 2.93
C CYS A 375 -7.61 19.77 2.39
N PRO A 376 -7.02 18.89 3.23
CA PRO A 376 -6.85 17.49 2.87
C PRO A 376 -8.17 16.88 2.37
N SER A 377 -8.10 15.93 1.42
CA SER A 377 -9.26 15.40 0.69
C SER A 377 -10.41 14.86 1.57
N ASN A 378 -10.16 14.60 2.85
CA ASN A 378 -11.13 14.09 3.84
C ASN A 378 -11.60 15.14 4.86
N LYS A 379 -11.27 16.42 4.67
CA LYS A 379 -11.63 17.54 5.56
C LYS A 379 -12.24 18.68 4.76
N VAL A 380 -13.09 19.45 5.44
CA VAL A 380 -13.79 20.60 4.87
C VAL A 380 -13.36 21.85 5.62
N TYR A 381 -13.09 22.93 4.89
CA TYR A 381 -12.83 24.23 5.50
C TYR A 381 -14.11 24.73 6.19
N LYS A 382 -14.00 25.06 7.49
CA LYS A 382 -15.04 25.80 8.21
C LYS A 382 -14.45 27.11 8.74
N PRO A 383 -15.19 28.23 8.63
CA PRO A 383 -14.77 29.53 9.12
C PRO A 383 -14.79 29.63 10.64
N CYS A 384 -15.56 28.76 11.31
CA CYS A 384 -15.45 28.50 12.73
C CYS A 384 -15.98 27.09 13.04
N ASP A 385 -15.44 26.48 14.10
CA ASP A 385 -16.04 25.32 14.76
C ASP A 385 -16.52 25.71 16.18
N PHE A 386 -16.96 24.77 17.00
CA PHE A 386 -17.36 25.00 18.40
C PHE A 386 -16.32 25.77 19.22
N THR A 387 -15.03 25.69 18.86
CA THR A 387 -13.91 26.39 19.49
C THR A 387 -13.63 27.77 18.89
N LYS A 388 -14.49 28.28 17.99
CA LYS A 388 -14.33 29.57 17.29
C LYS A 388 -13.03 29.69 16.49
N LEU A 389 -12.46 28.56 16.07
CA LEU A 389 -11.25 28.49 15.25
C LEU A 389 -11.63 28.21 13.79
N ASN A 390 -11.00 28.91 12.85
CA ASN A 390 -11.12 28.62 11.41
C ASN A 390 -10.07 27.57 10.97
N GLY A 391 -10.41 26.71 10.02
CA GLY A 391 -9.51 25.64 9.62
C GLY A 391 -10.20 24.49 8.90
N CYS A 392 -9.46 23.38 8.73
CA CYS A 392 -9.96 22.16 8.09
C CYS A 392 -10.48 21.20 9.17
N PHE A 393 -11.79 20.95 9.13
CA PHE A 393 -12.49 20.11 10.10
C PHE A 393 -13.11 18.89 9.42
N CYS A 394 -13.57 17.94 10.23
CA CYS A 394 -14.33 16.83 9.70
C CYS A 394 -15.68 17.31 9.12
N PRO A 395 -16.16 16.68 8.04
CA PRO A 395 -17.48 16.93 7.49
C PRO A 395 -18.58 16.78 8.55
N ASP A 396 -19.73 17.39 8.32
CA ASP A 396 -20.88 17.25 9.24
C ASP A 396 -21.27 15.78 9.42
N GLY A 397 -21.52 15.38 10.66
CA GLY A 397 -21.77 13.98 11.04
C GLY A 397 -20.51 13.15 11.31
N MET A 398 -19.32 13.68 11.04
CA MET A 398 -18.04 13.05 11.35
C MET A 398 -17.27 13.80 12.44
N LYS A 399 -16.41 13.08 13.16
CA LYS A 399 -15.59 13.57 14.27
C LYS A 399 -14.14 13.17 14.05
N LEU A 400 -13.21 13.98 14.53
CA LEU A 400 -11.79 13.64 14.49
C LEU A 400 -11.52 12.45 15.42
N PHE A 401 -10.93 11.37 14.92
CA PHE A 401 -10.64 10.16 15.67
C PHE A 401 -9.62 10.43 16.79
N ASN A 402 -8.49 11.02 16.44
CA ASN A 402 -7.51 11.61 17.36
C ASN A 402 -6.67 12.67 16.62
N LYS A 403 -5.88 13.46 17.36
CA LYS A 403 -5.04 14.52 16.78
C LYS A 403 -3.89 13.95 15.93
N GLU A 404 -3.31 12.81 16.32
CA GLU A 404 -2.14 12.24 15.62
C GLU A 404 -2.49 11.61 14.26
N SER A 405 -3.62 10.92 14.15
CA SER A 405 -4.04 10.25 12.90
C SER A 405 -4.70 11.20 11.91
N GLY A 406 -5.35 12.26 12.38
CA GLY A 406 -6.04 13.22 11.53
C GLY A 406 -7.30 12.67 10.82
N ILE A 407 -7.74 11.45 11.15
CA ILE A 407 -8.83 10.73 10.46
C ILE A 407 -10.21 11.19 10.96
N CYS A 408 -11.16 11.36 10.04
CA CYS A 408 -12.55 11.67 10.35
C CYS A 408 -13.40 10.40 10.38
N VAL A 409 -14.17 10.21 11.45
CA VAL A 409 -14.97 9.01 11.71
C VAL A 409 -16.38 9.39 12.15
N GLU A 410 -17.38 8.60 11.80
CA GLU A 410 -18.76 8.81 12.28
C GLU A 410 -18.91 8.49 13.78
N LYS A 411 -18.20 7.46 14.25
CA LYS A 411 -18.24 6.97 15.62
C LYS A 411 -16.84 6.89 16.22
N CYS A 412 -16.69 7.37 17.45
CA CYS A 412 -15.46 7.20 18.21
C CYS A 412 -15.31 5.74 18.68
N GLY A 413 -14.07 5.30 18.82
CA GLY A 413 -13.76 3.97 19.31
C GLY A 413 -12.27 3.63 19.20
N CYS A 414 -11.94 2.49 18.63
CA CYS A 414 -10.57 1.97 18.48
C CYS A 414 -10.20 1.88 17.00
N LEU A 415 -8.90 1.87 16.68
CA LEU A 415 -8.43 1.40 15.37
C LEU A 415 -8.13 -0.09 15.48
N ASP A 416 -8.65 -0.88 14.55
CA ASP A 416 -8.25 -2.28 14.41
C ASP A 416 -6.84 -2.39 13.79
N PRO A 417 -6.24 -3.61 13.75
CA PRO A 417 -4.91 -3.82 13.19
C PRO A 417 -4.74 -3.38 11.71
N GLU A 418 -5.83 -3.19 10.98
CA GLU A 418 -5.86 -2.71 9.59
C GLU A 418 -5.99 -1.18 9.50
N GLY A 419 -6.13 -0.49 10.64
CA GLY A 419 -6.37 0.94 10.70
C GLY A 419 -7.83 1.33 10.46
N ILE A 420 -8.77 0.39 10.55
CA ILE A 420 -10.20 0.66 10.39
C ILE A 420 -10.80 1.07 11.75
N PRO A 421 -11.56 2.18 11.82
CA PRO A 421 -12.26 2.59 13.03
C PRO A 421 -13.37 1.61 13.42
N ARG A 422 -13.35 1.14 14.66
CA ARG A 422 -14.35 0.27 15.30
C ARG A 422 -15.02 1.01 16.45
N GLY A 423 -16.33 0.89 16.59
CA GLY A 423 -17.07 1.48 17.70
C GLY A 423 -16.72 0.83 19.04
N PHE A 424 -16.86 1.58 20.14
CA PHE A 424 -16.70 0.98 21.47
C PHE A 424 -17.65 -0.20 21.70
N ASN A 425 -17.11 -1.28 22.25
CA ASN A 425 -17.75 -2.56 22.48
C ASN A 425 -18.18 -3.31 21.19
N GLU A 426 -17.75 -2.85 20.01
CA GLU A 426 -17.91 -3.58 18.75
C GLU A 426 -17.07 -4.85 18.77
N ARG A 427 -17.70 -5.98 18.45
CA ARG A 427 -17.07 -7.29 18.32
C ARG A 427 -16.93 -7.64 16.86
N PHE A 428 -15.75 -8.11 16.47
CA PHE A 428 -15.45 -8.48 15.09
C PHE A 428 -14.45 -9.64 15.05
N GLU A 429 -14.46 -10.40 13.97
CA GLU A 429 -13.51 -11.50 13.76
C GLU A 429 -12.34 -11.01 12.90
N TYR A 430 -11.11 -11.28 13.34
CA TYR A 430 -9.90 -10.94 12.62
C TYR A 430 -8.90 -12.09 12.67
N LYS A 431 -8.52 -12.65 11.51
CA LYS A 431 -7.55 -13.76 11.39
C LYS A 431 -7.78 -14.90 12.42
N CYS A 432 -9.02 -15.40 12.51
CA CYS A 432 -9.42 -16.44 13.45
C CYS A 432 -9.31 -16.06 14.94
N GLN A 433 -9.43 -14.76 15.24
CA GLN A 433 -9.52 -14.22 16.59
C GLN A 433 -10.82 -13.43 16.74
N ASP A 434 -11.49 -13.62 17.87
CA ASP A 434 -12.60 -12.79 18.30
C ASP A 434 -12.03 -11.54 18.97
N CYS A 435 -12.19 -10.40 18.30
CA CYS A 435 -11.71 -9.10 18.75
C CYS A 435 -12.86 -8.24 19.29
N ILE A 436 -12.53 -7.40 20.26
CA ILE A 436 -13.44 -6.38 20.78
C ILE A 436 -12.69 -5.05 20.92
N CYS A 437 -13.31 -3.96 20.47
CA CYS A 437 -12.85 -2.61 20.82
C CYS A 437 -13.32 -2.29 22.24
N GLU A 438 -12.41 -2.29 23.20
CA GLU A 438 -12.75 -2.17 24.61
C GLU A 438 -12.80 -0.68 25.02
N GLU A 439 -13.91 -0.25 25.60
CA GLU A 439 -14.14 1.16 25.93
C GLU A 439 -13.21 1.72 27.01
N THR A 440 -12.85 0.87 27.98
CA THR A 440 -12.00 1.26 29.12
C THR A 440 -10.55 1.51 28.72
N THR A 441 -10.02 0.70 27.81
CA THR A 441 -8.63 0.76 27.35
C THR A 441 -8.47 1.53 26.04
N LYS A 442 -9.58 1.74 25.30
CA LYS A 442 -9.61 2.33 23.95
C LYS A 442 -8.71 1.58 22.95
N THR A 443 -8.50 0.28 23.18
CA THR A 443 -7.70 -0.59 22.33
C THR A 443 -8.51 -1.80 21.90
N VAL A 444 -8.09 -2.39 20.79
CA VAL A 444 -8.63 -3.67 20.34
C VAL A 444 -7.95 -4.80 21.11
N THR A 445 -8.76 -5.64 21.76
CA THR A 445 -8.30 -6.87 22.41
C THR A 445 -8.83 -8.06 21.65
N CYS A 446 -7.94 -8.91 21.16
CA CYS A 446 -8.27 -10.12 20.41
C CYS A 446 -7.99 -11.38 21.23
N LYS A 447 -8.90 -12.36 21.15
CA LYS A 447 -8.72 -13.69 21.74
C LYS A 447 -8.87 -14.75 20.65
N PRO A 448 -8.12 -15.86 20.69
CA PRO A 448 -8.31 -16.95 19.74
C PRO A 448 -9.76 -17.41 19.73
N LYS A 449 -10.33 -17.54 18.53
CA LYS A 449 -11.71 -17.98 18.32
C LYS A 449 -11.89 -19.38 18.93
N VAL A 450 -12.94 -19.55 19.72
CA VAL A 450 -13.23 -20.84 20.37
C VAL A 450 -14.04 -21.71 19.41
N CYS A 451 -13.42 -22.77 18.90
CA CYS A 451 -14.11 -23.73 18.04
C CYS A 451 -15.07 -24.63 18.84
N PRO A 452 -16.23 -24.99 18.28
CA PRO A 452 -17.13 -25.97 18.88
C PRO A 452 -16.40 -27.30 19.15
N ALA A 453 -16.76 -27.98 20.25
CA ALA A 453 -16.23 -29.30 20.53
C ALA A 453 -16.58 -30.27 19.40
N LEU A 454 -15.56 -30.93 18.85
CA LEU A 454 -15.72 -31.84 17.72
C LEU A 454 -16.55 -33.05 18.15
N PRO A 455 -17.69 -33.35 17.48
CA PRO A 455 -18.45 -34.56 17.76
C PRO A 455 -17.61 -35.80 17.39
N ILE A 456 -17.64 -36.82 18.26
CA ILE A 456 -16.95 -38.09 18.04
C ILE A 456 -17.71 -38.86 16.94
N ALA A 457 -17.36 -38.63 15.69
CA ALA A 457 -17.95 -39.32 14.55
C ALA A 457 -17.22 -40.66 14.34
N ASN A 458 -17.76 -41.77 14.85
CA ASN A 458 -17.22 -43.09 14.55
C ASN A 458 -17.51 -43.46 13.09
N CYS A 459 -16.48 -43.54 12.25
CA CYS A 459 -16.61 -44.09 10.90
C CYS A 459 -16.81 -45.60 10.99
N ILE A 460 -18.06 -46.07 10.87
CA ILE A 460 -18.42 -47.48 11.08
C ILE A 460 -18.17 -48.35 9.82
N GLY A 461 -17.95 -47.74 8.64
CA GLY A 461 -17.76 -48.46 7.38
C GLY A 461 -16.34 -49.02 7.18
N GLU A 462 -16.24 -50.27 6.68
CA GLU A 462 -14.96 -50.88 6.30
C GLU A 462 -14.20 -50.01 5.29
N GLY A 463 -12.91 -49.75 5.56
CA GLY A 463 -12.07 -48.90 4.72
C GLY A 463 -12.22 -47.39 4.96
N PHE A 464 -13.15 -46.94 5.80
CA PHE A 464 -13.30 -45.51 6.13
C PHE A 464 -12.53 -45.15 7.40
N VAL A 465 -11.72 -44.10 7.33
CA VAL A 465 -10.97 -43.58 8.47
C VAL A 465 -11.35 -42.12 8.77
N LEU A 466 -11.27 -41.75 10.04
CA LEU A 466 -11.44 -40.39 10.52
C LEU A 466 -10.26 -39.52 10.07
N VAL A 467 -10.52 -38.49 9.27
CA VAL A 467 -9.52 -37.50 8.88
C VAL A 467 -9.91 -36.13 9.40
N ASN A 468 -8.94 -35.41 9.95
CA ASN A 468 -9.10 -34.02 10.38
C ASN A 468 -8.94 -33.11 9.14
N GLN A 469 -9.98 -32.38 8.78
CA GLN A 469 -9.95 -31.42 7.67
C GLN A 469 -10.46 -30.06 8.13
N THR A 470 -10.10 -28.99 7.42
CA THR A 470 -10.63 -27.65 7.69
C THR A 470 -12.13 -27.62 7.40
N ASN A 471 -12.92 -27.07 8.32
CA ASN A 471 -14.37 -26.99 8.16
C ASN A 471 -14.71 -26.05 6.99
N PRO A 472 -15.44 -26.52 5.96
CA PRO A 472 -15.80 -25.69 4.80
C PRO A 472 -16.68 -24.48 5.16
N SER A 473 -17.45 -24.57 6.25
CA SER A 473 -18.33 -23.49 6.72
C SER A 473 -17.63 -22.52 7.68
N ASP A 474 -16.52 -22.92 8.29
CA ASP A 474 -15.70 -22.07 9.17
C ASP A 474 -14.21 -22.40 8.98
N PRO A 475 -13.50 -21.68 8.09
CA PRO A 475 -12.10 -21.95 7.77
C PRO A 475 -11.13 -21.89 8.96
N CYS A 476 -11.57 -21.31 10.08
CA CYS A 476 -10.78 -21.19 11.31
C CYS A 476 -10.88 -22.43 12.21
N CYS A 477 -11.80 -23.35 11.94
CA CYS A 477 -12.02 -24.55 12.74
C CYS A 477 -11.82 -25.83 11.93
N SER A 478 -11.40 -26.89 12.61
CA SER A 478 -11.36 -28.24 12.04
C SER A 478 -12.72 -28.92 12.11
N ALA A 479 -12.94 -29.90 11.24
CA ALA A 479 -14.05 -30.83 11.26
C ALA A 479 -13.53 -32.25 10.96
N TYR A 480 -14.13 -33.25 11.61
CA TYR A 480 -13.86 -34.64 11.32
C TYR A 480 -14.71 -35.12 10.13
N VAL A 481 -14.05 -35.71 9.12
CA VAL A 481 -14.71 -36.29 7.95
C VAL A 481 -14.23 -37.73 7.77
N CYS A 482 -15.17 -38.64 7.49
CA CYS A 482 -14.85 -40.03 7.16
C CYS A 482 -14.38 -40.12 5.70
N GLN A 483 -13.10 -40.44 5.50
CA GLN A 483 -12.52 -40.58 4.16
C GLN A 483 -12.21 -42.05 3.87
N CYS A 484 -12.53 -42.49 2.65
CA CYS A 484 -12.24 -43.84 2.17
C CYS A 484 -10.73 -44.00 1.89
N GLN A 485 -10.11 -44.97 2.58
CA GLN A 485 -8.73 -45.40 2.34
C GLN A 485 -8.72 -46.87 1.93
N ILE A 486 -8.67 -47.12 0.62
CA ILE A 486 -8.74 -48.45 -0.01
C ILE A 486 -7.68 -49.42 0.55
N ASN A 487 -6.53 -48.90 0.98
CA ASN A 487 -5.41 -49.68 1.53
C ASN A 487 -5.73 -50.36 2.87
N THR A 488 -6.81 -49.94 3.54
CA THR A 488 -7.27 -50.51 4.80
C THR A 488 -8.36 -51.57 4.62
N CYS A 489 -8.71 -51.90 3.36
CA CYS A 489 -9.69 -52.93 3.04
C CYS A 489 -9.12 -54.36 3.18
N PRO A 490 -9.89 -55.32 3.71
CA PRO A 490 -9.48 -56.71 3.81
C PRO A 490 -9.38 -57.37 2.42
N VAL A 491 -8.34 -58.19 2.20
CA VAL A 491 -8.09 -58.85 0.90
C VAL A 491 -9.06 -60.03 0.72
N SER A 492 -9.98 -59.93 -0.25
CA SER A 492 -10.82 -61.06 -0.67
C SER A 492 -10.23 -61.74 -1.91
N ASN A 493 -9.77 -62.99 -1.76
CA ASN A 493 -9.29 -63.80 -2.88
C ASN A 493 -10.19 -65.04 -3.02
N LYS A 494 -11.22 -64.97 -3.89
CA LYS A 494 -12.07 -66.11 -4.23
C LYS A 494 -11.90 -66.46 -5.70
N ASN A 495 -11.48 -67.69 -6.00
CA ASN A 495 -11.40 -68.17 -7.38
C ASN A 495 -12.81 -68.50 -7.90
N CYS A 496 -13.15 -68.00 -9.10
CA CYS A 496 -14.42 -68.32 -9.75
C CYS A 496 -14.42 -69.75 -10.33
N PRO A 497 -15.57 -70.44 -10.36
CA PRO A 497 -15.71 -71.74 -11.02
C PRO A 497 -15.50 -71.64 -12.54
N VAL A 498 -15.11 -72.76 -13.16
CA VAL A 498 -14.85 -72.85 -14.61
C VAL A 498 -16.10 -72.46 -15.41
N GLY A 499 -15.93 -71.68 -16.48
CA GLY A 499 -17.02 -71.04 -17.20
C GLY A 499 -17.43 -69.66 -16.67
N TYR A 500 -16.87 -69.17 -15.56
CA TYR A 500 -17.16 -67.84 -15.00
C TYR A 500 -15.88 -67.01 -14.89
N LYS A 501 -16.00 -65.67 -14.97
CA LYS A 501 -14.88 -64.74 -14.81
C LYS A 501 -15.07 -63.85 -13.58
N PRO A 502 -14.01 -63.54 -12.82
CA PRO A 502 -14.10 -62.61 -11.71
C PRO A 502 -14.33 -61.19 -12.22
N VAL A 503 -15.30 -60.50 -11.61
CA VAL A 503 -15.58 -59.09 -11.83
C VAL A 503 -15.50 -58.40 -10.48
N ILE A 504 -14.72 -57.32 -10.42
CA ILE A 504 -14.54 -56.51 -9.21
C ILE A 504 -15.40 -55.26 -9.37
N SER A 505 -16.28 -55.00 -8.42
CA SER A 505 -17.11 -53.79 -8.39
C SER A 505 -17.15 -53.20 -6.99
N VAL A 506 -17.27 -51.87 -6.90
CA VAL A 506 -17.46 -51.18 -5.62
C VAL A 506 -18.96 -50.83 -5.52
N PRO A 507 -19.72 -51.43 -4.58
CA PRO A 507 -21.12 -51.10 -4.40
C PRO A 507 -21.32 -49.65 -3.98
N GLU A 508 -22.39 -49.00 -4.43
CA GLU A 508 -22.72 -47.62 -4.06
C GLU A 508 -22.77 -47.46 -2.52
N GLY A 509 -22.05 -46.46 -2.01
CA GLY A 509 -21.98 -46.15 -0.57
C GLY A 509 -20.95 -46.95 0.24
N LYS A 510 -20.14 -47.81 -0.39
CA LYS A 510 -19.05 -48.56 0.29
C LYS A 510 -17.67 -48.17 -0.24
N CYS A 511 -16.64 -48.29 0.61
CA CYS A 511 -15.25 -47.99 0.25
C CYS A 511 -14.52 -49.20 -0.34
N CYS A 512 -14.81 -50.42 0.15
CA CYS A 512 -14.07 -51.61 -0.24
C CYS A 512 -14.66 -52.33 -1.47
N PRO A 513 -13.81 -52.77 -2.43
CA PRO A 513 -14.24 -53.51 -3.61
C PRO A 513 -14.71 -54.93 -3.27
N GLN A 514 -15.76 -55.39 -3.96
CA GLN A 514 -16.30 -56.74 -3.85
C GLN A 514 -16.11 -57.53 -5.16
N GLN A 515 -15.79 -58.82 -5.04
CA GLN A 515 -15.57 -59.72 -6.18
C GLN A 515 -16.80 -60.61 -6.42
N THR A 516 -17.40 -60.54 -7.61
CA THR A 516 -18.50 -61.40 -8.09
C THR A 516 -18.04 -62.21 -9.30
N CYS A 517 -18.72 -63.32 -9.62
CA CYS A 517 -18.37 -64.18 -10.76
C CYS A 517 -19.46 -64.13 -11.81
N ASP A 518 -19.14 -63.64 -13.00
CA ASP A 518 -20.09 -63.52 -14.11
C ASP A 518 -19.87 -64.66 -15.14
N PRO A 519 -20.95 -65.23 -15.72
CA PRO A 519 -20.84 -66.33 -16.68
C PRO A 519 -20.16 -65.88 -17.98
N LYS A 520 -19.27 -66.72 -18.51
CA LYS A 520 -18.64 -66.57 -19.82
C LYS A 520 -19.55 -67.12 -20.93
N ARG A 521 -19.34 -66.65 -22.17
CA ARG A 521 -20.08 -67.10 -23.36
C ARG A 521 -19.46 -68.37 -23.96
N VAL A 522 -19.49 -69.47 -23.21
CA VAL A 522 -18.89 -70.76 -23.57
C VAL A 522 -19.78 -71.92 -23.11
N CYS A 523 -19.67 -73.09 -23.73
CA CYS A 523 -20.22 -74.32 -23.16
C CYS A 523 -19.22 -74.93 -22.18
N VAL A 524 -19.69 -75.57 -21.12
CA VAL A 524 -18.82 -76.32 -20.20
C VAL A 524 -19.23 -77.79 -20.24
N HIS A 525 -18.28 -78.67 -20.57
CA HIS A 525 -18.47 -80.12 -20.52
C HIS A 525 -17.26 -80.76 -19.81
N LYS A 526 -17.51 -81.52 -18.74
CA LYS A 526 -16.47 -82.15 -17.90
C LYS A 526 -15.37 -81.16 -17.46
N ASP A 527 -15.77 -79.99 -16.95
CA ASP A 527 -14.89 -78.92 -16.46
C ASP A 527 -13.93 -78.33 -17.51
N VAL A 528 -14.24 -78.45 -18.80
CA VAL A 528 -13.51 -77.82 -19.91
C VAL A 528 -14.42 -76.83 -20.65
N GLU A 529 -13.88 -75.65 -20.95
CA GLU A 529 -14.56 -74.60 -21.71
C GLU A 529 -14.47 -74.86 -23.22
N TYR A 530 -15.61 -74.87 -23.91
CA TYR A 530 -15.70 -75.01 -25.36
C TYR A 530 -16.29 -73.74 -25.98
N HIS A 531 -15.63 -73.22 -27.01
CA HIS A 531 -16.14 -72.07 -27.76
C HIS A 531 -17.32 -72.49 -28.66
N PRO A 532 -18.24 -71.56 -28.97
CA PRO A 532 -19.34 -71.86 -29.88
C PRO A 532 -18.85 -72.36 -31.24
N GLY A 533 -19.53 -73.38 -31.76
CA GLY A 533 -19.17 -74.09 -32.99
C GLY A 533 -18.09 -75.16 -32.80
N SER A 534 -17.50 -75.30 -31.61
CA SER A 534 -16.50 -76.36 -31.35
C SER A 534 -17.17 -77.71 -31.15
N SER A 535 -16.59 -78.77 -31.72
CA SER A 535 -17.01 -80.14 -31.47
C SER A 535 -16.66 -80.55 -30.03
N VAL A 536 -17.64 -81.12 -29.33
CA VAL A 536 -17.52 -81.60 -27.95
C VAL A 536 -17.42 -83.14 -27.99
N PRO A 537 -16.50 -83.77 -27.25
CA PRO A 537 -16.29 -85.22 -27.31
C PRO A 537 -17.58 -86.02 -27.02
N ALA A 538 -17.98 -86.86 -27.98
CA ALA A 538 -19.15 -87.73 -27.91
C ALA A 538 -18.83 -89.16 -28.39
N ASN A 539 -19.77 -90.09 -28.25
CA ASN A 539 -19.57 -91.51 -28.58
C ASN A 539 -19.41 -91.71 -30.11
N ALA A 540 -18.73 -92.78 -30.54
CA ALA A 540 -18.17 -92.98 -31.90
C ALA A 540 -19.13 -92.91 -33.12
N CYS A 541 -20.43 -92.70 -32.92
CA CYS A 541 -21.41 -92.49 -33.99
C CYS A 541 -22.22 -91.20 -33.84
N GLN A 542 -21.86 -90.31 -32.91
CA GLN A 542 -22.46 -88.99 -32.71
C GLN A 542 -21.46 -87.86 -32.87
N ASP A 543 -21.88 -86.79 -33.54
CA ASP A 543 -21.14 -85.53 -33.60
C ASP A 543 -21.89 -84.48 -32.75
N CYS A 544 -21.25 -83.98 -31.70
CA CYS A 544 -21.80 -82.99 -30.79
C CYS A 544 -21.06 -81.66 -30.93
N THR A 545 -21.78 -80.54 -30.92
CA THR A 545 -21.21 -79.18 -31.05
C THR A 545 -21.75 -78.23 -29.97
N CYS A 546 -20.92 -77.28 -29.54
CA CYS A 546 -21.33 -76.21 -28.65
C CYS A 546 -22.15 -75.16 -29.42
N SER A 547 -23.43 -75.00 -29.08
CA SER A 547 -24.35 -74.04 -29.71
C SER A 547 -24.17 -72.62 -29.13
N ASN A 548 -24.82 -71.63 -29.76
CA ASN A 548 -24.88 -70.25 -29.25
C ASN A 548 -26.07 -70.01 -28.29
N GLU A 549 -26.83 -71.04 -27.94
CA GLU A 549 -28.02 -70.90 -27.09
C GLU A 549 -27.65 -70.87 -25.61
N VAL A 550 -28.20 -69.90 -24.87
CA VAL A 550 -27.95 -69.75 -23.43
C VAL A 550 -28.80 -70.73 -22.63
N ASP A 551 -28.19 -71.46 -21.70
CA ASP A 551 -28.87 -72.23 -20.68
C ASP A 551 -29.44 -71.29 -19.59
N PRO A 552 -30.77 -71.20 -19.43
CA PRO A 552 -31.38 -70.28 -18.46
C PRO A 552 -31.06 -70.60 -17.00
N LYS A 553 -30.52 -71.79 -16.66
CA LYS A 553 -30.12 -72.13 -15.29
C LYS A 553 -28.70 -71.70 -14.94
N SER A 554 -27.77 -71.81 -15.88
CA SER A 554 -26.35 -71.55 -15.65
C SER A 554 -25.84 -70.25 -16.31
N GLY A 555 -26.59 -69.68 -17.27
CA GLY A 555 -26.14 -68.51 -18.03
C GLY A 555 -25.03 -68.79 -19.04
N LEU A 556 -24.57 -70.04 -19.17
CA LEU A 556 -23.57 -70.53 -20.12
C LEU A 556 -24.23 -71.02 -21.43
N PHE A 557 -23.46 -71.41 -22.45
CA PHE A 557 -24.01 -71.95 -23.71
C PHE A 557 -24.29 -73.47 -23.68
N LYS A 558 -25.25 -73.95 -24.49
CA LYS A 558 -25.72 -75.36 -24.55
C LYS A 558 -25.03 -76.20 -25.64
N ILE A 559 -25.00 -77.52 -25.48
CA ILE A 559 -24.39 -78.50 -26.42
C ILE A 559 -25.48 -79.29 -27.19
N THR A 560 -25.31 -79.53 -28.50
CA THR A 560 -26.26 -80.17 -29.44
C THR A 560 -25.62 -81.31 -30.28
N CYS A 561 -26.29 -82.42 -30.62
CA CYS A 561 -25.66 -83.63 -31.24
C CYS A 561 -26.48 -84.37 -32.35
N GLU A 562 -25.81 -84.99 -33.37
CA GLU A 562 -26.39 -85.72 -34.56
C GLU A 562 -25.63 -87.05 -34.96
N PHE A 563 -26.15 -87.95 -35.86
CA PHE A 563 -25.61 -89.32 -36.25
C PHE A 563 -25.27 -89.54 -37.78
N GLN A 564 -24.33 -90.44 -38.20
CA GLN A 564 -23.67 -90.55 -39.57
C GLN A 564 -24.03 -91.75 -40.54
N GLN A 565 -23.89 -91.63 -41.89
CA GLN A 565 -24.13 -92.65 -43.00
C GLN A 565 -22.93 -92.87 -44.00
N CYS A 566 -22.81 -94.01 -44.74
CA CYS A 566 -21.61 -94.41 -45.55
C CYS A 566 -21.77 -94.78 -47.07
N LYS A 567 -20.64 -94.89 -47.83
CA LYS A 567 -20.54 -94.99 -49.33
C LYS A 567 -19.47 -96.02 -49.84
N GLU A 568 -19.78 -96.90 -50.80
CA GLU A 568 -18.97 -98.10 -51.21
C GLU A 568 -18.26 -98.09 -52.60
N THR A 569 -18.18 -96.98 -53.33
CA THR A 569 -17.58 -96.92 -54.70
C THR A 569 -16.23 -96.18 -54.75
N CYS A 570 -15.19 -96.75 -55.39
CA CYS A 570 -13.83 -96.16 -55.51
C CYS A 570 -13.49 -95.57 -56.91
N ASP A 571 -12.57 -94.60 -56.93
CA ASP A 571 -12.18 -93.82 -58.12
C ASP A 571 -11.11 -94.47 -59.01
N MET A 572 -11.02 -94.05 -60.29
CA MET A 572 -10.05 -94.57 -61.28
C MET A 572 -8.60 -94.55 -60.79
N GLY A 573 -7.95 -95.71 -60.82
CA GLY A 573 -6.58 -95.94 -60.31
C GLY A 573 -6.52 -96.52 -58.89
N TYR A 574 -7.69 -96.79 -58.27
CA TYR A 574 -7.86 -97.37 -56.93
C TYR A 574 -8.91 -98.51 -56.92
N GLU A 575 -8.81 -99.46 -55.98
CA GLU A 575 -9.72 -100.62 -55.85
C GLU A 575 -10.18 -100.84 -54.38
N TYR A 576 -11.45 -101.23 -54.14
CA TYR A 576 -12.09 -101.33 -52.80
C TYR A 576 -11.79 -102.64 -52.06
N VAL A 577 -11.55 -102.58 -50.74
CA VAL A 577 -11.34 -103.75 -49.86
C VAL A 577 -12.09 -103.56 -48.52
N GLY A 578 -13.00 -104.48 -48.16
CA GLY A 578 -13.82 -104.43 -46.92
C GLY A 578 -13.22 -105.20 -45.70
N THR A 579 -13.58 -104.82 -44.47
CA THR A 579 -13.04 -105.32 -43.17
C THR A 579 -14.10 -105.90 -42.22
N ILE A 580 -13.69 -106.69 -41.20
CA ILE A 580 -14.54 -107.61 -40.38
C ILE A 580 -14.58 -107.24 -38.86
N SER A 581 -14.35 -106.00 -38.42
CA SER A 581 -14.55 -105.62 -36.98
C SER A 581 -14.50 -104.11 -36.70
N ASP A 582 -15.44 -103.63 -35.87
CA ASP A 582 -15.57 -102.32 -35.14
C ASP A 582 -15.23 -100.98 -35.84
N GLU A 583 -15.09 -100.96 -37.16
CA GLU A 583 -15.07 -99.74 -37.96
C GLU A 583 -16.38 -99.60 -38.73
N CYS A 584 -16.97 -98.40 -38.73
CA CYS A 584 -18.32 -98.23 -39.25
C CYS A 584 -18.42 -98.48 -40.78
N CYS A 585 -17.34 -98.32 -41.60
CA CYS A 585 -17.27 -98.57 -43.08
C CYS A 585 -15.84 -98.87 -43.66
N GLY A 586 -15.71 -99.53 -44.83
CA GLY A 586 -14.44 -100.04 -45.46
C GLY A 586 -13.64 -99.07 -46.40
N ARG A 587 -12.52 -99.50 -47.05
CA ARG A 587 -11.52 -98.59 -47.72
C ARG A 587 -10.96 -99.00 -49.11
N CYS A 588 -10.47 -98.03 -49.92
CA CYS A 588 -9.88 -98.21 -51.28
C CYS A 588 -8.33 -98.03 -51.35
N VAL A 589 -7.58 -98.74 -52.24
CA VAL A 589 -6.08 -98.71 -52.34
C VAL A 589 -5.55 -98.45 -53.78
N GLN A 590 -4.42 -97.72 -53.96
CA GLN A 590 -3.89 -97.14 -55.24
C GLN A 590 -2.89 -98.01 -56.04
N THR A 591 -2.93 -97.98 -57.39
CA THR A 591 -2.00 -98.76 -58.26
C THR A 591 -1.15 -98.01 -59.31
N HIS A 592 -1.46 -96.75 -59.70
CA HIS A 592 -0.71 -95.99 -60.74
C HIS A 592 -0.55 -94.47 -60.41
N CYS A 593 0.48 -93.80 -60.97
CA CYS A 593 0.68 -92.34 -60.91
C CYS A 593 -0.17 -91.61 -61.96
N ILE A 594 -1.02 -90.68 -61.51
CA ILE A 594 -1.94 -89.92 -62.35
C ILE A 594 -1.43 -88.48 -62.44
N LEU A 595 -1.03 -88.01 -63.64
CA LEU A 595 -0.62 -86.62 -63.90
C LEU A 595 -1.72 -85.93 -64.72
N SER A 596 -2.14 -84.73 -64.33
CA SER A 596 -3.16 -83.96 -65.05
C SER A 596 -2.54 -82.67 -65.57
N VAL A 597 -2.40 -82.53 -66.89
CA VAL A 597 -1.84 -81.33 -67.55
C VAL A 597 -2.91 -80.76 -68.49
N ASN A 598 -3.28 -79.50 -68.30
CA ASN A 598 -4.37 -78.80 -69.01
C ASN A 598 -5.69 -79.60 -69.14
N GLY A 599 -6.13 -80.23 -68.05
CA GLY A 599 -7.44 -80.87 -67.95
C GLY A 599 -7.53 -82.29 -68.53
N THR A 600 -6.45 -82.83 -69.08
CA THR A 600 -6.40 -84.23 -69.55
C THR A 600 -5.57 -85.07 -68.58
N LYS A 601 -6.17 -86.14 -68.03
CA LYS A 601 -5.47 -87.06 -67.10
C LYS A 601 -4.64 -88.08 -67.90
N GLN A 602 -3.35 -88.15 -67.62
CA GLN A 602 -2.42 -89.12 -68.20
C GLN A 602 -1.75 -89.98 -67.13
N LEU A 603 -1.50 -91.24 -67.46
CA LEU A 603 -0.79 -92.19 -66.62
C LEU A 603 0.69 -92.19 -66.99
N LEU A 604 1.59 -91.90 -66.04
CA LEU A 604 3.04 -91.88 -66.28
C LEU A 604 3.76 -93.05 -65.60
N ALA A 605 4.62 -93.72 -66.36
CA ALA A 605 5.57 -94.72 -65.87
C ALA A 605 7.02 -94.17 -65.90
N VAL A 606 7.60 -93.96 -64.72
CA VAL A 606 9.01 -93.68 -64.36
C VAL A 606 9.99 -93.21 -65.49
N LYS A 607 9.86 -91.95 -65.97
CA LYS A 607 10.87 -91.11 -66.69
C LYS A 607 10.47 -89.61 -66.69
N THR A 608 11.40 -88.68 -66.99
CA THR A 608 11.22 -87.20 -66.94
C THR A 608 10.72 -86.59 -68.26
N TRP A 609 9.77 -85.65 -68.20
CA TRP A 609 9.14 -84.98 -69.36
C TRP A 609 8.94 -83.46 -69.12
N SER A 610 8.99 -82.64 -70.19
CA SER A 610 8.68 -81.19 -70.13
C SER A 610 7.81 -80.70 -71.30
N PRO A 611 6.86 -79.77 -71.07
CA PRO A 611 5.94 -79.28 -72.10
C PRO A 611 6.62 -78.36 -73.13
N ALA A 612 6.16 -78.40 -74.39
CA ALA A 612 6.73 -77.58 -75.47
C ALA A 612 6.43 -76.06 -75.34
N GLU A 613 5.43 -75.68 -74.55
CA GLU A 613 4.91 -74.30 -74.42
C GLU A 613 5.47 -73.54 -73.21
N ASN A 614 5.99 -74.24 -72.19
CA ASN A 614 6.59 -73.63 -71.00
C ASN A 614 7.98 -74.24 -70.73
N LYS A 615 9.03 -73.57 -71.19
CA LYS A 615 10.42 -74.06 -71.06
C LYS A 615 11.00 -73.95 -69.64
N CYS A 616 10.22 -73.46 -68.67
CA CYS A 616 10.67 -73.26 -67.30
C CYS A 616 10.11 -74.30 -66.31
N GLU A 617 9.49 -75.39 -66.79
CA GLU A 617 8.77 -76.38 -65.96
C GLU A 617 9.01 -77.84 -66.40
N HIS A 618 9.38 -78.73 -65.48
CA HIS A 618 9.75 -80.13 -65.73
C HIS A 618 9.08 -81.10 -64.73
N TYR A 619 8.67 -82.31 -65.16
CA TYR A 619 7.96 -83.31 -64.33
C TYR A 619 8.62 -84.72 -64.37
N THR A 620 8.80 -85.38 -63.21
CA THR A 620 9.42 -86.72 -63.08
C THR A 620 8.65 -87.61 -62.09
N CYS A 621 8.34 -88.86 -62.46
CA CYS A 621 7.65 -89.83 -61.58
C CYS A 621 8.64 -90.73 -60.82
N VAL A 622 8.56 -90.77 -59.48
CA VAL A 622 9.44 -91.55 -58.60
C VAL A 622 8.64 -92.39 -57.58
N LYS A 623 9.16 -93.58 -57.23
CA LYS A 623 8.56 -94.49 -56.25
C LYS A 623 9.17 -94.26 -54.86
N SER A 624 8.32 -94.02 -53.85
CA SER A 624 8.77 -93.87 -52.46
C SER A 624 7.84 -94.67 -51.55
N GLY A 625 8.33 -95.80 -51.04
CA GLY A 625 7.52 -96.75 -50.27
C GLY A 625 6.43 -97.44 -51.12
N GLU A 626 5.22 -97.57 -50.57
CA GLU A 626 4.05 -98.19 -51.24
C GLU A 626 3.24 -97.21 -52.10
N THR A 627 3.64 -95.93 -52.17
CA THR A 627 2.99 -94.89 -52.97
C THR A 627 3.87 -94.42 -54.14
N LEU A 628 3.27 -94.24 -55.31
CA LEU A 628 3.92 -93.66 -56.49
C LEU A 628 3.61 -92.15 -56.54
N ALA A 629 4.62 -91.29 -56.73
CA ALA A 629 4.44 -89.82 -56.75
C ALA A 629 5.18 -89.12 -57.91
N THR A 630 4.56 -88.07 -58.48
CA THR A 630 5.16 -87.19 -59.50
C THR A 630 5.73 -85.92 -58.88
N ILE A 631 6.99 -85.59 -59.18
CA ILE A 631 7.69 -84.38 -58.71
C ILE A 631 7.85 -83.41 -59.88
N SER A 632 7.48 -82.14 -59.67
CA SER A 632 7.65 -81.05 -60.64
C SER A 632 8.70 -80.03 -60.18
N SER A 633 9.48 -79.47 -61.11
CA SER A 633 10.45 -78.39 -60.85
C SER A 633 10.19 -77.20 -61.78
N HIS A 634 10.16 -75.98 -61.22
CA HIS A 634 9.85 -74.74 -61.93
C HIS A 634 10.87 -73.63 -61.59
N ILE A 635 11.22 -72.78 -62.56
CA ILE A 635 12.15 -71.64 -62.38
C ILE A 635 11.35 -70.35 -62.14
N VAL A 636 11.58 -69.65 -61.01
CA VAL A 636 10.84 -68.42 -60.60
C VAL A 636 11.67 -67.15 -60.83
N CYS A 637 11.07 -66.10 -61.41
CA CYS A 637 11.70 -64.79 -61.64
C CYS A 637 11.30 -63.74 -60.57
N PRO A 638 12.16 -62.76 -60.23
CA PRO A 638 11.80 -61.63 -59.36
C PRO A 638 10.70 -60.72 -59.95
N PRO A 639 9.93 -59.99 -59.12
CA PRO A 639 8.82 -59.13 -59.58
C PRO A 639 9.32 -57.97 -60.46
N PHE A 640 8.70 -57.79 -61.64
CA PHE A 640 9.11 -56.82 -62.67
C PHE A 640 7.97 -55.83 -62.97
N GLN A 641 8.17 -54.52 -62.72
CA GLN A 641 7.16 -53.47 -62.96
C GLN A 641 7.53 -52.58 -64.14
N GLN A 642 6.71 -52.64 -65.19
CA GLN A 642 6.97 -51.99 -66.48
C GLN A 642 6.90 -50.45 -66.44
N SER A 643 6.15 -49.89 -65.48
CA SER A 643 6.00 -48.44 -65.26
C SER A 643 7.29 -47.76 -64.80
N ASN A 644 8.13 -48.48 -64.06
CA ASN A 644 9.40 -47.97 -63.57
C ASN A 644 10.50 -48.01 -64.62
N CYS A 645 10.28 -48.54 -65.83
CA CYS A 645 11.29 -48.65 -66.89
C CYS A 645 11.28 -47.45 -67.86
N GLN A 646 12.45 -46.99 -68.30
CA GLN A 646 12.57 -46.05 -69.42
C GLN A 646 11.98 -46.65 -70.71
N PRO A 647 11.27 -45.86 -71.53
CA PRO A 647 10.61 -46.40 -72.72
C PRO A 647 11.65 -47.04 -73.66
N ASN A 648 11.35 -48.24 -74.19
CA ASN A 648 12.19 -49.04 -75.10
C ASN A 648 13.45 -49.73 -74.54
N THR A 649 13.55 -49.95 -73.22
CA THR A 649 14.74 -50.61 -72.61
C THR A 649 14.52 -52.03 -72.09
N ILE A 650 13.37 -52.66 -72.37
CA ILE A 650 13.01 -53.98 -71.79
C ILE A 650 13.51 -55.13 -72.69
N GLN A 651 14.25 -56.08 -72.13
CA GLN A 651 14.74 -57.29 -72.84
C GLN A 651 14.55 -58.57 -72.00
N THR A 652 14.54 -59.74 -72.65
CA THR A 652 14.40 -61.06 -71.99
C THR A 652 15.77 -61.71 -71.82
N ALA A 653 16.06 -62.27 -70.64
CA ALA A 653 17.33 -62.92 -70.32
C ALA A 653 17.59 -64.18 -71.19
N ALA A 654 18.86 -64.54 -71.38
CA ALA A 654 19.31 -65.56 -72.34
C ALA A 654 18.78 -66.99 -72.11
N ASN A 655 18.23 -67.30 -70.94
CA ASN A 655 17.56 -68.58 -70.62
C ASN A 655 16.08 -68.63 -71.04
N GLY A 656 15.57 -67.56 -71.66
CA GLY A 656 14.23 -67.51 -72.25
C GLY A 656 13.07 -67.36 -71.24
N CYS A 657 13.34 -67.18 -69.94
CA CYS A 657 12.30 -67.16 -68.89
C CYS A 657 11.97 -65.78 -68.29
N CYS A 658 12.94 -64.89 -68.03
CA CYS A 658 12.72 -63.64 -67.24
C CYS A 658 12.99 -62.33 -68.03
N LYS A 659 12.35 -61.20 -67.67
CA LYS A 659 12.51 -59.85 -68.30
C LYS A 659 13.31 -58.85 -67.43
N VAL A 660 14.07 -57.94 -68.05
CA VAL A 660 14.92 -56.90 -67.41
C VAL A 660 14.80 -55.53 -68.13
N CYS A 661 15.02 -54.40 -67.45
CA CYS A 661 14.96 -53.04 -68.03
C CYS A 661 15.82 -51.99 -67.27
N VAL A 662 15.90 -50.75 -67.77
CA VAL A 662 16.55 -49.59 -67.11
C VAL A 662 15.50 -48.69 -66.45
N GLU A 663 15.61 -48.38 -65.15
CA GLU A 663 14.55 -47.69 -64.37
C GLU A 663 14.53 -46.14 -64.46
N LYS A 664 13.36 -45.49 -64.24
CA LYS A 664 13.02 -44.09 -64.59
C LYS A 664 13.38 -43.01 -63.57
N GLU A 665 13.23 -43.18 -62.25
CA GLU A 665 13.67 -42.17 -61.25
C GLU A 665 14.09 -42.81 -59.91
N LYS A 666 15.28 -42.44 -59.40
CA LYS A 666 15.76 -42.72 -58.02
C LYS A 666 15.77 -41.40 -57.24
N GLY A 667 14.67 -41.07 -56.57
CA GLY A 667 14.51 -39.85 -55.75
C GLY A 667 14.50 -40.12 -54.24
N CYS A 668 14.65 -39.04 -53.45
CA CYS A 668 14.53 -39.04 -51.98
C CYS A 668 13.10 -39.32 -51.53
N LYS A 669 12.90 -40.30 -50.65
CA LYS A 669 11.60 -40.76 -50.16
C LYS A 669 11.61 -40.92 -48.63
N LEU A 670 10.43 -40.86 -48.05
CA LEU A 670 10.19 -41.12 -46.63
C LEU A 670 10.15 -42.64 -46.39
N ALA A 671 10.96 -43.12 -45.45
CA ALA A 671 10.88 -44.48 -44.91
C ALA A 671 10.61 -44.39 -43.41
N SER A 672 9.89 -45.36 -42.85
CA SER A 672 9.61 -45.38 -41.42
C SER A 672 10.11 -46.64 -40.74
N MET A 673 10.58 -46.46 -39.50
CA MET A 673 11.04 -47.54 -38.63
C MET A 673 10.42 -47.34 -37.25
N LYS A 674 9.84 -48.40 -36.68
CA LYS A 674 9.37 -48.41 -35.29
C LYS A 674 10.50 -48.86 -34.38
N THR A 675 10.77 -48.09 -33.32
CA THR A 675 11.81 -48.44 -32.35
C THR A 675 11.49 -47.87 -30.97
N ARG A 676 12.04 -48.45 -29.91
CA ARG A 676 11.93 -47.90 -28.55
C ARG A 676 13.02 -46.86 -28.35
N VAL A 677 12.63 -45.59 -28.20
CA VAL A 677 13.54 -44.50 -27.88
C VAL A 677 14.17 -44.73 -26.51
N SER A 678 15.50 -44.61 -26.41
CA SER A 678 16.23 -44.63 -25.15
C SER A 678 17.14 -43.42 -25.02
N HIS A 679 17.20 -42.82 -23.82
CA HIS A 679 18.05 -41.68 -23.51
C HIS A 679 18.53 -41.75 -22.06
N LYS A 680 19.86 -41.59 -21.85
CA LYS A 680 20.52 -41.57 -20.52
C LYS A 680 20.09 -42.71 -19.57
N GLY A 681 19.90 -43.92 -20.09
CA GLY A 681 19.56 -45.11 -19.28
C GLY A 681 18.06 -45.31 -19.03
N CYS A 682 17.20 -44.50 -19.65
CA CYS A 682 15.74 -44.62 -19.62
C CYS A 682 15.22 -45.02 -21.00
N GLN A 683 14.14 -45.79 -21.09
CA GLN A 683 13.58 -46.29 -22.35
C GLN A 683 12.05 -46.13 -22.39
N SER A 684 11.53 -45.83 -23.58
CA SER A 684 10.08 -45.82 -23.83
C SER A 684 9.51 -47.24 -23.74
N GLU A 685 8.31 -47.35 -23.18
CA GLU A 685 7.64 -48.65 -22.99
C GLU A 685 7.18 -49.25 -24.32
N GLN A 686 6.68 -48.42 -25.24
CA GLN A 686 6.22 -48.83 -26.57
C GLN A 686 7.20 -48.38 -27.66
N GLU A 687 7.23 -49.13 -28.77
CA GLU A 687 7.95 -48.70 -29.96
C GLU A 687 7.23 -47.50 -30.58
N VAL A 688 7.97 -46.41 -30.78
CA VAL A 688 7.48 -45.20 -31.44
C VAL A 688 7.90 -45.20 -32.90
N ASP A 689 7.03 -44.64 -33.76
CA ASP A 689 7.32 -44.53 -35.18
C ASP A 689 8.32 -43.39 -35.42
N MET A 690 9.43 -43.73 -36.07
CA MET A 690 10.58 -42.87 -36.31
C MET A 690 10.90 -42.82 -37.81
N PRO A 691 10.16 -41.99 -38.56
CA PRO A 691 10.41 -41.78 -39.98
C PRO A 691 11.74 -41.08 -40.26
N TYR A 692 12.39 -41.48 -41.34
CA TYR A 692 13.67 -40.99 -41.83
C TYR A 692 13.67 -40.88 -43.36
N CYS A 693 14.55 -40.05 -43.90
CA CYS A 693 14.68 -39.87 -45.35
C CYS A 693 15.74 -40.80 -45.93
N GLU A 694 15.38 -41.52 -46.99
CA GLU A 694 16.34 -42.32 -47.77
C GLU A 694 16.14 -42.10 -49.26
N GLY A 695 17.22 -42.16 -50.03
CA GLY A 695 17.19 -42.06 -51.48
C GLY A 695 18.28 -41.17 -52.04
N SER A 696 18.33 -41.09 -53.37
CA SER A 696 19.34 -40.33 -54.09
C SER A 696 18.77 -38.98 -54.55
N CYS A 697 19.57 -37.93 -54.44
CA CYS A 697 19.24 -36.60 -54.94
C CYS A 697 20.23 -36.18 -56.02
N ASN A 698 19.75 -35.49 -57.05
CA ASN A 698 20.58 -35.10 -58.17
C ASN A 698 21.60 -34.05 -57.74
N THR A 699 22.88 -34.42 -57.84
CA THR A 699 24.02 -33.53 -57.66
C THR A 699 24.78 -33.44 -58.97
N PHE A 700 25.25 -32.26 -59.33
CA PHE A 700 26.05 -32.08 -60.54
C PHE A 700 27.16 -31.06 -60.34
N THR A 701 28.18 -31.19 -61.17
CA THR A 701 29.24 -30.21 -61.33
C THR A 701 29.38 -29.97 -62.82
N MET A 702 29.15 -28.73 -63.26
CA MET A 702 29.17 -28.40 -64.68
C MET A 702 29.82 -27.02 -64.87
N TYR A 703 30.66 -26.87 -65.89
CA TYR A 703 31.30 -25.60 -66.19
C TYR A 703 30.25 -24.58 -66.66
N SER A 704 30.09 -23.48 -65.93
CA SER A 704 29.18 -22.40 -66.29
C SER A 704 29.97 -21.28 -66.96
N GLN A 705 29.74 -21.12 -68.26
CA GLN A 705 30.43 -20.11 -69.05
C GLN A 705 30.16 -18.68 -68.55
N ALA A 706 28.96 -18.42 -68.00
CA ALA A 706 28.59 -17.12 -67.43
C ALA A 706 29.37 -16.76 -66.16
N ALA A 707 29.78 -17.76 -65.37
CA ALA A 707 30.58 -17.57 -64.16
C ALA A 707 32.09 -17.82 -64.40
N ALA A 708 32.48 -18.24 -65.61
CA ALA A 708 33.82 -18.71 -65.97
C ALA A 708 34.43 -19.71 -64.97
N ALA A 709 33.58 -20.51 -64.31
CA ALA A 709 33.96 -21.42 -63.24
C ALA A 709 33.07 -22.66 -63.23
N MET A 710 33.52 -23.72 -62.55
CA MET A 710 32.70 -24.91 -62.31
C MET A 710 31.57 -24.57 -61.34
N GLN A 711 30.33 -24.73 -61.78
CA GLN A 711 29.14 -24.58 -60.95
C GLN A 711 28.83 -25.94 -60.32
N HIS A 712 28.87 -25.97 -58.99
CA HIS A 712 28.58 -27.15 -58.19
C HIS A 712 27.20 -27.01 -57.55
N THR A 713 26.36 -28.03 -57.71
CA THR A 713 25.07 -28.12 -57.04
C THR A 713 25.03 -29.47 -56.36
N CYS A 714 25.22 -29.48 -55.04
CA CYS A 714 25.03 -30.66 -54.22
C CYS A 714 23.65 -30.58 -53.58
N SER A 715 22.91 -31.66 -53.72
CA SER A 715 21.59 -31.84 -53.15
C SER A 715 21.63 -33.15 -52.38
N CYS A 716 21.41 -33.11 -51.08
CA CYS A 716 21.28 -34.32 -50.27
C CYS A 716 19.80 -34.58 -49.96
N CYS A 717 19.46 -35.86 -49.86
CA CYS A 717 18.16 -36.29 -49.35
C CYS A 717 18.11 -35.95 -47.86
N LYS A 718 17.25 -35.00 -47.49
CA LYS A 718 17.11 -34.53 -46.12
C LYS A 718 15.65 -34.22 -45.81
N GLU A 719 15.33 -34.12 -44.52
CA GLU A 719 14.03 -33.71 -44.05
C GLU A 719 13.73 -32.28 -44.52
N THR A 720 12.62 -32.10 -45.23
CA THR A 720 12.13 -30.78 -45.62
C THR A 720 11.17 -30.23 -44.58
N ARG A 721 10.48 -31.13 -43.85
CA ARG A 721 9.56 -30.79 -42.78
C ARG A 721 9.68 -31.80 -41.65
N SER A 722 9.84 -31.31 -40.43
CA SER A 722 9.86 -32.12 -39.22
C SER A 722 9.03 -31.47 -38.11
N SER A 723 8.50 -32.32 -37.22
CA SER A 723 7.74 -31.94 -36.03
C SER A 723 8.41 -32.53 -34.78
N ASN A 724 8.29 -31.85 -33.64
CA ASN A 724 8.79 -32.37 -32.38
C ASN A 724 7.70 -33.19 -31.69
N ARG A 725 7.99 -34.46 -31.37
CA ARG A 725 7.09 -35.38 -30.67
C ARG A 725 7.70 -35.72 -29.31
N THR A 726 6.92 -35.68 -28.25
CA THR A 726 7.39 -36.04 -26.89
C THR A 726 6.87 -37.40 -26.50
N VAL A 727 7.75 -38.25 -25.96
CA VAL A 727 7.44 -39.56 -25.40
C VAL A 727 8.05 -39.67 -24.00
N ASP A 728 7.33 -40.29 -23.08
CA ASP A 728 7.84 -40.54 -21.74
C ASP A 728 8.78 -41.75 -21.72
N LEU A 729 9.96 -41.57 -21.13
CA LEU A 729 10.96 -42.62 -20.94
C LEU A 729 10.99 -43.08 -19.49
N PHE A 730 10.98 -44.38 -19.28
CA PHE A 730 11.03 -45.00 -17.96
C PHE A 730 12.46 -45.41 -17.63
N CYS A 731 12.97 -44.94 -16.50
CA CYS A 731 14.33 -45.21 -16.03
C CYS A 731 14.34 -46.38 -15.02
N LEU A 732 15.47 -47.09 -14.92
CA LEU A 732 15.63 -48.22 -13.98
C LEU A 732 15.51 -47.81 -12.49
N ASN A 733 15.63 -46.52 -12.19
CA ASN A 733 15.46 -45.88 -10.89
C ASN A 733 13.99 -45.51 -10.55
N GLY A 734 13.03 -45.78 -11.44
CA GLY A 734 11.59 -45.54 -11.22
C GLY A 734 11.08 -44.17 -11.66
N ASP A 735 11.98 -43.27 -12.05
CA ASP A 735 11.63 -41.97 -12.61
C ASP A 735 11.09 -42.10 -14.05
N THR A 736 10.12 -41.26 -14.40
CA THR A 736 9.61 -41.11 -15.76
C THR A 736 9.96 -39.72 -16.27
N ILE A 737 10.73 -39.64 -17.35
CA ILE A 737 11.20 -38.37 -17.93
C ILE A 737 10.59 -38.14 -19.32
N PRO A 738 9.98 -36.97 -19.60
CA PRO A 738 9.51 -36.65 -20.94
C PRO A 738 10.70 -36.36 -21.85
N TYR A 739 10.77 -37.03 -23.00
CA TYR A 739 11.82 -36.86 -24.00
C TYR A 739 11.23 -36.48 -25.35
N THR A 740 11.66 -35.34 -25.88
CA THR A 740 11.23 -34.86 -27.19
C THR A 740 12.21 -35.30 -28.28
N TYR A 741 11.70 -36.00 -29.29
CA TYR A 741 12.44 -36.39 -30.49
C TYR A 741 11.86 -35.70 -31.73
N MET A 742 12.69 -35.57 -32.77
CA MET A 742 12.30 -34.99 -34.05
C MET A 742 11.69 -36.08 -34.93
N HIS A 743 10.46 -35.86 -35.38
CA HIS A 743 9.70 -36.73 -36.27
C HIS A 743 9.67 -36.12 -37.67
N VAL A 744 10.16 -36.85 -38.67
CA VAL A 744 10.21 -36.38 -40.06
C VAL A 744 8.85 -36.55 -40.72
N GLU A 745 8.25 -35.46 -41.16
CA GLU A 745 6.94 -35.48 -41.84
C GLU A 745 7.12 -35.67 -43.36
N ASP A 746 8.16 -35.04 -43.95
CA ASP A 746 8.42 -35.12 -45.39
C ASP A 746 9.92 -35.09 -45.71
N CYS A 747 10.26 -35.71 -46.84
CA CYS A 747 11.61 -35.82 -47.36
C CYS A 747 11.74 -35.16 -48.73
N GLY A 748 12.85 -34.48 -48.96
CA GLY A 748 13.13 -33.87 -50.26
C GLY A 748 14.61 -33.63 -50.50
N CYS A 749 14.93 -33.21 -51.73
CA CYS A 749 16.29 -32.86 -52.10
C CYS A 749 16.56 -31.41 -51.76
N GLY A 750 17.35 -31.17 -50.71
CA GLY A 750 17.74 -29.83 -50.29
C GLY A 750 19.14 -29.48 -50.74
N HIS A 751 19.33 -28.25 -51.22
CA HIS A 751 20.65 -27.74 -51.62
C HIS A 751 21.59 -27.69 -50.40
N THR A 752 22.82 -28.15 -50.60
CA THR A 752 23.91 -28.17 -49.61
C THR A 752 25.20 -27.71 -50.29
N ASP A 753 26.01 -26.92 -49.59
CA ASP A 753 27.27 -26.42 -50.14
C ASP A 753 28.32 -27.54 -50.26
N CYS A 754 28.88 -27.71 -51.46
CA CYS A 754 29.87 -28.75 -51.78
C CYS A 754 31.27 -28.39 -51.21
N THR A 755 31.47 -28.39 -49.90
CA THR A 755 32.79 -28.05 -49.31
C THR A 755 33.74 -29.25 -49.21
N ARG A 756 35.03 -29.04 -49.56
CA ARG A 756 36.14 -29.99 -49.34
C ARG A 756 36.20 -30.36 -47.84
N ALA A 757 36.20 -31.65 -47.52
CA ALA A 757 36.40 -32.12 -46.16
C ALA A 757 37.79 -31.67 -45.64
N ALA A 758 37.78 -30.83 -44.60
CA ALA A 758 38.94 -30.39 -43.87
C ALA A 758 39.60 -31.57 -43.12
N ALA A 759 40.93 -31.60 -43.08
CA ALA A 759 41.72 -32.50 -42.24
C ALA A 759 41.41 -32.28 -40.74
N PRO A 760 41.55 -33.32 -39.89
CA PRO A 760 40.95 -33.33 -38.55
C PRO A 760 41.67 -32.40 -37.57
N PRO A 761 40.96 -31.64 -36.72
CA PRO A 761 41.55 -31.06 -35.53
C PRO A 761 41.72 -32.12 -34.43
N ALA A 762 42.97 -32.26 -33.99
CA ALA A 762 43.41 -33.09 -32.89
C ALA A 762 42.94 -32.58 -31.52
N ARG A 763 42.60 -33.55 -30.64
CA ARG A 763 42.85 -33.63 -29.19
C ARG A 763 43.01 -32.32 -28.37
N ARG A 764 42.23 -32.26 -27.27
CA ARG A 764 42.74 -32.32 -25.87
C ARG A 764 41.82 -33.25 -25.05
N LYS A 765 42.21 -34.50 -24.77
CA LYS A 765 42.89 -35.02 -23.54
C LYS A 765 42.26 -34.46 -22.25
N ARG A 766 41.43 -35.18 -21.48
CA ARG A 766 41.52 -36.47 -20.71
C ARG A 766 41.92 -36.27 -19.23
N SER A 767 41.31 -37.13 -18.40
CA SER A 767 41.62 -37.53 -17.00
C SER A 767 40.93 -36.65 -15.94
N PHE A 768 40.13 -37.17 -14.99
CA PHE A 768 40.44 -38.21 -13.99
C PHE A 768 39.17 -39.05 -13.65
N THR A 769 39.16 -40.38 -13.81
CA THR A 769 39.53 -41.48 -12.88
C THR A 769 38.60 -41.75 -11.69
N LEU A 770 38.06 -42.99 -11.69
CA LEU A 770 37.84 -43.93 -10.59
C LEU A 770 36.93 -43.54 -9.40
N LEU A 771 35.86 -44.34 -9.26
CA LEU A 771 35.51 -45.01 -8.00
C LEU A 771 36.72 -45.75 -7.41
#